data_AF-A0A7C1IKT4-F1
#
_entry.id   AF-A0A7C1IKT4-F1
#
_cell.length_a   1.000
_cell.length_b   1.000
_cell.length_c   1.000
_cell.angle_alpha   90.00
_cell.angle_beta   90.00
_cell.angle_gamma   90.00
#
_symmetry.space_group_name_H-M   'P 1'
#
loop_
_entity.id
_entity.type
_entity.pdbx_description
1 polymer ?
#
loop_
_entity_poly.entity_id
_entity_poly.type
_entity_poly.pdbx_seq_one_letter_code
_entity_poly.pdbx_strand_id
1 'polypeptide(L)'
;MADTIVPQVVLLPLKNDCHTHEVHRLKLVDQLGEHEHLVLQPVGVAVSEAPAPGRGRTKAARAKQQATALHTGHHHPPTQPSGSHHDDDSADDDHPHPNGKRRVKLQGDFLVHCHVEMHMMEGMAAIVRAIQEVEVTEEIERALCFSLPMVTHDHLQVCPDVDHHPCGSDEEGSWERLADSPIFVVHAAVLHTGKVLLWAGTAEVGDPLESRVWDPQTLTMTTQSYGEDLFCSGHTFLADGRLCVPGGAPNGVLRATHIFDPVAEMWTRVRDMNQARWYPTVLTLADGRILAASGTGASEVEIYDPAANTWTLVAGATRTFPELYPSLHLLPSGQIFYSRAGWAQADMVQTQTGYLTLTGPAAGNWTNLGNLQFHERQEGTAILQIDTTVSPPSAQVTVIGGGVYGTATTKNPQSAETIDLTTLAPAPAWSRTSDMNFPRTNVNGVLLPDGTILVVGGQRNGKWNSDPQPVYQAEIYDPRTNTWTLTAPMLFPRQYHSIAVLLPDGRVLTAGGVDPSPGIIERDLRSMEIFTPPYLMRGLRPVITASPGSVAYGATFDISTPDAIQIDSVALLRPCSMTHHTDAGQRYIKLPIASRDPNRLSVVAPANGNIAPPGYYMLFIVKTNGVPSTANFIRIG
;
A
#
# COMPACT_ATOMS: atom_id res chain seq x y z
N MET A 1 -19.22 -4.76 51.24
CA MET A 1 -17.94 -4.80 52.01
C MET A 1 -17.00 -5.87 51.46
N ALA A 2 -16.02 -5.52 50.62
CA ALA A 2 -15.79 -4.18 50.06
C ALA A 2 -16.86 -3.79 49.03
N ASP A 3 -17.08 -2.50 48.85
CA ASP A 3 -17.95 -1.95 47.82
C ASP A 3 -17.05 -1.14 46.89
N THR A 4 -16.63 -1.75 45.78
CA THR A 4 -15.61 -1.18 44.87
C THR A 4 -16.24 -0.17 43.93
N ILE A 5 -16.48 1.04 44.42
CA ILE A 5 -16.90 2.17 43.58
C ILE A 5 -15.70 2.63 42.75
N VAL A 6 -15.65 2.19 41.49
CA VAL A 6 -14.72 2.75 40.50
C VAL A 6 -15.26 4.13 40.08
N PRO A 7 -14.50 5.23 40.26
CA PRO A 7 -14.97 6.55 39.84
C PRO A 7 -15.00 6.66 38.32
N GLN A 8 -16.03 7.34 37.78
CA GLN A 8 -16.13 7.64 36.36
C GLN A 8 -14.95 8.52 35.91
N VAL A 9 -14.16 8.03 34.95
CA VAL A 9 -13.05 8.80 34.35
C VAL A 9 -13.58 9.62 33.18
N VAL A 10 -13.81 10.90 33.40
CA VAL A 10 -14.08 11.86 32.31
C VAL A 10 -12.73 12.31 31.73
N LEU A 11 -12.45 11.92 30.49
CA LEU A 11 -11.30 12.44 29.75
C LEU A 11 -11.64 13.87 29.28
N LEU A 12 -10.81 14.84 29.65
CA LEU A 12 -10.89 16.20 29.13
C LEU A 12 -10.29 16.26 27.71
N PRO A 13 -10.82 17.12 26.81
CA PRO A 13 -10.26 17.30 25.47
C PRO A 13 -8.81 17.81 25.52
N LEU A 14 -8.05 17.56 24.45
CA LEU A 14 -6.68 18.05 24.37
C LEU A 14 -6.71 19.57 24.14
N LYS A 15 -5.69 20.26 24.66
CA LYS A 15 -5.70 21.73 24.79
C LYS A 15 -5.69 22.50 23.45
N ASN A 16 -5.61 21.79 22.33
CA ASN A 16 -5.62 22.33 20.98
C ASN A 16 -7.02 22.27 20.32
N ASP A 17 -7.97 21.53 20.90
CA ASP A 17 -9.30 21.28 20.29
C ASP A 17 -10.27 22.46 20.50
N CYS A 18 -10.01 23.34 21.48
CA CYS A 18 -10.86 24.48 21.84
C CYS A 18 -10.62 25.73 20.97
N HIS A 19 -10.83 25.65 19.65
CA HIS A 19 -10.55 26.75 18.71
C HIS A 19 -11.71 27.12 17.75
N THR A 20 -12.87 27.52 18.29
CA THR A 20 -13.76 28.59 17.75
C THR A 20 -14.89 28.92 18.76
N HIS A 21 -15.73 29.93 18.44
CA HIS A 21 -17.04 30.23 19.06
C HIS A 21 -17.14 31.13 20.31
N GLU A 22 -16.40 32.25 20.36
CA GLU A 22 -16.84 33.43 21.14
C GLU A 22 -17.53 34.50 20.25
N VAL A 23 -18.77 34.25 19.82
CA VAL A 23 -19.72 35.33 19.47
C VAL A 23 -21.16 34.92 19.81
N HIS A 24 -21.68 35.43 20.94
CA HIS A 24 -23.08 35.83 21.22
C HIS A 24 -23.60 35.46 22.64
N ARG A 25 -23.25 36.27 23.64
CA ARG A 25 -24.22 36.95 24.54
C ARG A 25 -23.53 37.80 25.60
N LEU A 26 -23.58 39.12 25.47
CA LEU A 26 -24.20 40.05 26.43
C LEU A 26 -24.02 41.50 25.95
N LYS A 27 -25.02 42.35 26.21
CA LYS A 27 -24.91 43.81 26.21
C LYS A 27 -25.34 44.29 27.59
N LEU A 28 -24.54 45.14 28.25
CA LEU A 28 -24.98 46.46 28.74
C LEU A 28 -23.81 47.22 29.40
N VAL A 29 -23.75 48.54 29.15
CA VAL A 29 -23.15 49.61 29.99
C VAL A 29 -21.60 49.64 30.19
N ASP A 30 -20.97 50.67 29.57
CA ASP A 30 -19.99 51.67 30.09
C ASP A 30 -18.91 51.26 31.14
N GLN A 31 -17.65 51.76 31.14
CA GLN A 31 -17.10 53.05 30.67
C GLN A 31 -15.54 53.10 30.68
N LEU A 32 -14.93 54.04 29.91
CA LEU A 32 -13.59 54.68 30.06
C LEU A 32 -12.24 53.95 29.75
N GLY A 33 -11.28 54.72 29.19
CA GLY A 33 -9.83 54.44 29.03
C GLY A 33 -9.46 53.63 27.77
N GLU A 34 -8.87 54.13 26.67
CA GLU A 34 -7.69 55.00 26.39
C GLU A 34 -6.31 54.31 26.46
N HIS A 35 -5.41 54.70 25.52
CA HIS A 35 -4.00 54.29 25.34
C HIS A 35 -3.70 52.85 24.84
N GLU A 36 -2.68 52.59 24.01
CA GLU A 36 -2.05 53.41 22.95
C GLU A 36 -1.22 52.54 21.96
N HIS A 37 -0.58 53.19 20.99
CA HIS A 37 0.24 52.64 19.90
C HIS A 37 1.18 51.46 20.21
N LEU A 38 1.27 50.54 19.23
CA LEU A 38 2.56 50.30 18.54
C LEU A 38 2.37 49.82 17.10
N VAL A 39 3.15 50.39 16.18
CA VAL A 39 3.14 50.13 14.73
C VAL A 39 4.59 49.91 14.28
N LEU A 40 4.82 48.98 13.36
CA LEU A 40 5.85 49.13 12.31
C LEU A 40 5.55 48.20 11.12
N GLN A 41 6.10 48.50 9.95
CA GLN A 41 5.63 48.03 8.64
C GLN A 41 6.65 47.12 7.92
N PRO A 42 6.21 46.26 7.00
CA PRO A 42 7.08 45.66 5.99
C PRO A 42 7.44 46.66 4.87
N VAL A 43 8.71 46.68 4.49
CA VAL A 43 9.26 47.30 3.27
C VAL A 43 9.24 46.21 2.15
N GLY A 44 9.08 46.48 0.85
CA GLY A 44 8.87 47.75 0.15
C GLY A 44 9.27 47.64 -1.33
N VAL A 45 8.34 47.19 -2.17
CA VAL A 45 8.08 47.56 -3.59
C VAL A 45 9.25 47.67 -4.60
N ALA A 46 9.14 46.91 -5.70
CA ALA A 46 9.54 47.36 -7.05
C ALA A 46 8.66 46.69 -8.13
N VAL A 47 8.31 47.43 -9.19
CA VAL A 47 7.44 46.99 -10.32
C VAL A 47 7.95 47.64 -11.63
N SER A 48 7.71 47.01 -12.78
CA SER A 48 7.85 47.63 -14.12
C SER A 48 6.70 47.24 -15.05
N GLU A 49 6.22 48.17 -15.88
CA GLU A 49 4.89 48.10 -16.51
C GLU A 49 4.88 47.87 -18.03
N ALA A 50 3.83 47.18 -18.51
CA ALA A 50 3.00 47.53 -19.69
C ALA A 50 3.65 47.57 -21.12
N PRO A 51 2.88 47.77 -22.23
CA PRO A 51 1.42 47.95 -22.37
C PRO A 51 0.70 47.04 -23.41
N ALA A 52 -0.62 47.21 -23.51
CA ALA A 52 -1.48 46.67 -24.58
C ALA A 52 -2.22 47.82 -25.32
N PRO A 53 -2.77 47.60 -26.54
CA PRO A 53 -4.25 47.53 -26.68
C PRO A 53 -4.75 46.60 -27.84
N GLY A 54 -6.04 46.26 -28.00
CA GLY A 54 -7.22 46.44 -27.13
C GLY A 54 -8.58 46.43 -27.87
N ARG A 55 -9.68 46.44 -27.09
CA ARG A 55 -11.11 46.74 -27.42
C ARG A 55 -11.99 45.75 -28.23
N GLY A 56 -13.13 45.38 -27.62
CA GLY A 56 -14.36 44.89 -28.26
C GLY A 56 -15.55 44.85 -27.27
N ARG A 57 -16.76 45.26 -27.69
CA ARG A 57 -18.04 45.20 -26.91
C ARG A 57 -19.07 44.34 -27.72
N THR A 58 -20.28 43.93 -27.29
CA THR A 58 -21.23 44.49 -26.31
C THR A 58 -22.37 43.50 -25.93
N LYS A 59 -22.98 43.68 -24.74
CA LYS A 59 -24.40 43.45 -24.34
C LYS A 59 -25.29 42.37 -25.04
N ALA A 60 -25.93 41.53 -24.21
CA ALA A 60 -27.38 41.23 -24.26
C ALA A 60 -27.86 40.75 -22.86
N ALA A 61 -29.17 40.74 -22.57
CA ALA A 61 -29.70 40.30 -21.26
C ALA A 61 -31.20 39.91 -21.28
N ARG A 62 -31.59 39.16 -20.23
CA ARG A 62 -32.96 39.00 -19.66
C ARG A 62 -33.92 37.99 -20.32
N ALA A 63 -34.28 36.96 -19.55
CA ALA A 63 -35.55 36.22 -19.62
C ALA A 63 -36.38 36.49 -18.34
N LYS A 64 -37.66 36.09 -18.29
CA LYS A 64 -38.64 36.67 -17.36
C LYS A 64 -39.88 35.76 -17.12
N GLN A 65 -40.33 35.66 -15.85
CA GLN A 65 -41.65 35.13 -15.42
C GLN A 65 -41.91 33.62 -15.70
N GLN A 66 -42.90 32.93 -15.08
CA GLN A 66 -43.99 33.35 -14.17
C GLN A 66 -44.37 32.23 -13.14
N ALA A 67 -45.27 32.53 -12.18
CA ALA A 67 -45.78 31.57 -11.18
C ALA A 67 -47.26 31.85 -10.78
N THR A 68 -47.95 30.82 -10.25
CA THR A 68 -49.29 30.80 -9.59
C THR A 68 -49.35 29.55 -8.69
N ALA A 69 -49.71 29.53 -7.38
CA ALA A 69 -50.92 30.02 -6.63
C ALA A 69 -52.14 29.07 -6.80
N LEU A 70 -53.03 28.73 -5.81
CA LEU A 70 -53.42 29.20 -4.45
C LEU A 70 -53.61 27.96 -3.46
N HIS A 71 -53.77 27.98 -2.11
CA HIS A 71 -54.62 28.71 -1.12
C HIS A 71 -56.14 28.33 -1.18
N THR A 72 -56.96 27.98 -0.15
CA THR A 72 -56.98 27.86 1.36
C THR A 72 -58.06 26.81 1.80
N GLY A 73 -58.40 26.42 3.06
CA GLY A 73 -57.93 26.63 4.46
C GLY A 73 -59.02 26.34 5.55
N HIS A 74 -58.62 26.01 6.81
CA HIS A 74 -59.36 25.92 8.11
C HIS A 74 -60.56 24.94 8.37
N HIS A 75 -60.53 24.19 9.50
CA HIS A 75 -61.42 24.34 10.70
C HIS A 75 -61.10 23.35 11.86
N HIS A 76 -61.76 23.52 13.04
CA HIS A 76 -61.49 22.89 14.36
C HIS A 76 -62.74 23.06 15.27
N PRO A 77 -62.85 22.50 16.51
CA PRO A 77 -62.18 21.33 17.12
C PRO A 77 -63.11 20.11 17.46
N PRO A 78 -63.73 19.92 18.66
CA PRO A 78 -63.17 19.32 19.91
C PRO A 78 -63.94 18.10 20.51
N THR A 79 -63.26 17.21 21.28
CA THR A 79 -63.85 16.48 22.43
C THR A 79 -62.84 15.95 23.46
N GLN A 80 -63.24 15.97 24.72
CA GLN A 80 -62.72 15.26 25.93
C GLN A 80 -63.97 14.73 26.71
N PRO A 81 -63.95 14.14 27.93
CA PRO A 81 -62.83 13.73 28.82
C PRO A 81 -62.98 12.30 29.43
N SER A 82 -61.93 11.84 30.14
CA SER A 82 -61.97 11.25 31.51
C SER A 82 -60.68 10.43 31.79
N GLY A 83 -60.16 10.36 33.01
CA GLY A 83 -60.57 11.03 34.25
C GLY A 83 -59.37 11.24 35.19
N SER A 84 -59.48 12.22 36.08
CA SER A 84 -58.41 12.69 36.96
C SER A 84 -58.42 12.00 38.33
N HIS A 85 -57.23 11.69 38.85
CA HIS A 85 -56.91 11.92 40.25
C HIS A 85 -55.55 12.61 40.33
N HIS A 86 -55.42 13.56 41.27
CA HIS A 86 -54.14 14.18 41.61
C HIS A 86 -53.28 13.17 42.38
N ASP A 87 -51.96 13.31 42.26
CA ASP A 87 -51.20 13.93 43.34
C ASP A 87 -50.19 14.91 42.71
N ASP A 88 -49.94 16.04 43.37
CA ASP A 88 -48.88 16.99 43.00
C ASP A 88 -47.58 16.55 43.66
N ASP A 89 -46.47 16.56 42.92
CA ASP A 89 -45.14 16.79 43.48
C ASP A 89 -44.21 17.35 42.39
N SER A 90 -44.30 18.67 42.17
CA SER A 90 -43.34 19.43 41.39
C SER A 90 -42.27 20.03 42.30
N ALA A 91 -41.18 19.29 42.47
CA ALA A 91 -39.99 19.75 43.16
C ALA A 91 -38.77 19.65 42.24
N ASP A 92 -38.30 20.79 41.73
CA ASP A 92 -36.95 20.92 41.21
C ASP A 92 -35.98 20.76 42.39
N ASP A 93 -35.41 19.56 42.56
CA ASP A 93 -34.42 19.27 43.60
C ASP A 93 -33.02 19.82 43.17
N ASP A 94 -33.00 21.09 42.76
CA ASP A 94 -31.83 21.88 42.38
C ASP A 94 -31.06 22.34 43.64
N HIS A 95 -30.82 21.37 44.52
CA HIS A 95 -30.07 21.52 45.75
C HIS A 95 -28.57 21.38 45.46
N PRO A 96 -27.76 22.44 45.64
CA PRO A 96 -26.35 22.39 45.29
C PRO A 96 -25.61 21.42 46.21
N HIS A 97 -25.12 20.31 45.65
CA HIS A 97 -24.24 19.40 46.38
C HIS A 97 -23.02 20.19 46.92
N PRO A 98 -22.53 19.93 48.16
CA PRO A 98 -21.60 20.84 48.86
C PRO A 98 -20.24 21.12 48.20
N ASN A 99 -19.95 20.48 47.06
CA ASN A 99 -18.70 20.57 46.30
C ASN A 99 -18.89 21.22 44.91
N GLY A 100 -19.99 21.94 44.66
CA GLY A 100 -20.23 22.63 43.39
C GLY A 100 -20.41 21.70 42.19
N LYS A 101 -21.02 20.52 42.43
CA LYS A 101 -21.30 19.50 41.41
C LYS A 101 -22.77 19.49 41.02
N ARG A 102 -23.04 19.32 39.72
CA ARG A 102 -24.38 19.11 39.15
C ARG A 102 -24.42 17.84 38.29
N ARG A 103 -25.59 17.25 38.12
CA ARG A 103 -25.80 16.10 37.21
C ARG A 103 -26.05 16.57 35.79
N VAL A 104 -25.39 15.94 34.83
CA VAL A 104 -25.55 16.19 33.39
C VAL A 104 -25.67 14.89 32.61
N LYS A 105 -26.47 14.89 31.54
CA LYS A 105 -26.54 13.79 30.58
C LYS A 105 -25.51 14.01 29.48
N LEU A 106 -24.44 13.22 29.48
CA LEU A 106 -23.45 13.21 28.41
C LEU A 106 -23.77 12.09 27.42
N GLN A 107 -23.68 12.39 26.13
CA GLN A 107 -23.57 11.38 25.07
C GLN A 107 -22.11 11.34 24.61
N GLY A 108 -21.50 10.16 24.61
CA GLY A 108 -20.08 10.01 24.29
C GLY A 108 -19.58 8.58 24.38
N ASP A 109 -18.27 8.41 24.19
CA ASP A 109 -17.57 7.13 24.23
C ASP A 109 -16.96 6.90 25.62
N PHE A 110 -17.44 5.88 26.34
CA PHE A 110 -17.04 5.59 27.71
C PHE A 110 -16.18 4.33 27.76
N LEU A 111 -14.97 4.43 28.31
CA LEU A 111 -14.12 3.28 28.60
C LEU A 111 -14.64 2.56 29.86
N VAL A 112 -15.19 1.37 29.67
CA VAL A 112 -15.62 0.46 30.73
C VAL A 112 -14.61 -0.67 30.85
N HIS A 113 -14.02 -0.87 32.03
CA HIS A 113 -13.27 -2.09 32.32
C HIS A 113 -14.10 -3.01 33.21
N CYS A 114 -14.06 -4.31 32.94
CA CYS A 114 -14.62 -5.30 33.85
C CYS A 114 -13.54 -5.74 34.86
N HIS A 115 -13.91 -5.91 36.12
CA HIS A 115 -13.05 -6.52 37.14
C HIS A 115 -13.76 -7.77 37.69
N VAL A 116 -13.61 -8.88 36.96
CA VAL A 116 -14.14 -10.20 37.36
C VAL A 116 -13.28 -10.75 38.50
N GLU A 117 -13.89 -11.47 39.44
CA GLU A 117 -13.28 -11.86 40.70
C GLU A 117 -12.20 -12.95 40.56
N MET A 118 -10.98 -12.50 40.28
CA MET A 118 -9.66 -13.04 40.63
C MET A 118 -9.27 -14.49 40.24
N HIS A 119 -10.08 -15.27 39.52
CA HIS A 119 -9.72 -16.68 39.22
C HIS A 119 -9.66 -17.16 37.76
N MET A 120 -10.30 -16.52 36.77
CA MET A 120 -10.08 -16.88 35.34
C MET A 120 -10.25 -15.69 34.38
N MET A 121 -9.44 -15.72 33.31
CA MET A 121 -9.41 -14.82 32.14
C MET A 121 -8.92 -13.38 32.38
N GLU A 122 -8.42 -12.78 31.30
CA GLU A 122 -7.81 -11.44 31.27
C GLU A 122 -8.87 -10.33 31.34
N GLY A 123 -8.49 -9.17 31.88
CA GLY A 123 -9.41 -8.06 32.13
C GLY A 123 -9.90 -7.39 30.86
N MET A 124 -11.14 -7.66 30.45
CA MET A 124 -11.77 -7.00 29.30
C MET A 124 -11.99 -5.50 29.56
N ALA A 125 -11.55 -4.67 28.62
CA ALA A 125 -11.92 -3.26 28.52
C ALA A 125 -12.65 -3.02 27.20
N ALA A 126 -13.75 -2.27 27.25
CA ALA A 126 -14.59 -1.95 26.10
C ALA A 126 -14.86 -0.44 26.06
N ILE A 127 -14.90 0.13 24.87
CA ILE A 127 -15.38 1.50 24.65
C ILE A 127 -16.84 1.42 24.22
N VAL A 128 -17.74 1.98 25.02
CA VAL A 128 -19.19 1.93 24.80
C VAL A 128 -19.71 3.33 24.53
N ARG A 129 -20.32 3.54 23.36
CA ARG A 129 -21.03 4.79 23.05
C ARG A 129 -22.38 4.79 23.76
N ALA A 130 -22.54 5.63 24.78
CA ALA A 130 -23.71 5.64 25.65
C ALA A 130 -24.27 7.06 25.87
N ILE A 131 -25.45 7.14 26.49
CA ILE A 131 -25.95 8.35 27.16
C ILE A 131 -25.95 8.05 28.65
N GLN A 132 -25.19 8.82 29.44
CA GLN A 132 -24.96 8.56 30.85
C GLN A 132 -25.18 9.83 31.69
N GLU A 133 -25.85 9.69 32.83
CA GLU A 133 -25.83 10.73 33.87
C GLU A 133 -24.51 10.68 34.65
N VAL A 134 -23.83 11.82 34.74
CA VAL A 134 -22.54 11.98 35.44
C VAL A 134 -22.58 13.25 36.30
N GLU A 135 -21.77 13.32 37.36
CA GLU A 135 -21.66 14.50 38.23
C GLU A 135 -20.40 15.33 37.89
N VAL A 136 -20.60 16.48 37.26
CA VAL A 136 -19.52 17.43 36.88
C VAL A 136 -19.53 18.68 37.77
N THR A 137 -18.36 19.28 37.98
CA THR A 137 -18.25 20.65 38.49
C THR A 137 -18.37 21.66 37.34
N GLU A 138 -18.71 22.91 37.63
CA GLU A 138 -18.68 23.99 36.61
C GLU A 138 -17.30 24.20 35.96
N GLU A 139 -16.23 23.74 36.60
CA GLU A 139 -14.86 23.80 36.06
C GLU A 139 -14.63 22.74 34.99
N ILE A 140 -15.03 21.48 35.27
CA ILE A 140 -15.00 20.39 34.29
C ILE A 140 -15.91 20.73 33.10
N GLU A 141 -17.09 21.27 33.36
CA GLU A 141 -18.01 21.70 32.30
C GLU A 141 -17.41 22.76 31.37
N ARG A 142 -16.79 23.82 31.93
CA ARG A 142 -16.10 24.84 31.12
C ARG A 142 -14.90 24.27 30.37
N ALA A 143 -14.23 23.25 30.90
CA ALA A 143 -13.12 22.58 30.24
C ALA A 143 -13.53 21.62 29.11
N LEU A 144 -14.81 21.23 28.99
CA LEU A 144 -15.28 20.30 27.95
C LEU A 144 -15.45 20.96 26.56
N CYS A 145 -15.39 22.29 26.44
CA CYS A 145 -15.37 23.06 25.17
C CYS A 145 -16.46 22.75 24.13
N PHE A 146 -17.51 21.99 24.45
CA PHE A 146 -18.46 21.45 23.48
C PHE A 146 -19.92 21.62 23.90
N SER A 147 -20.72 22.29 23.07
CA SER A 147 -22.16 22.40 23.28
C SER A 147 -22.87 21.11 22.86
N LEU A 148 -23.20 20.26 23.83
CA LEU A 148 -23.92 19.00 23.61
C LEU A 148 -25.25 19.26 22.87
N PRO A 149 -25.54 18.55 21.76
CA PRO A 149 -26.85 18.60 21.13
C PRO A 149 -27.87 17.86 22.01
N MET A 150 -28.65 18.60 22.81
CA MET A 150 -29.77 18.01 23.56
C MET A 150 -30.83 17.50 22.59
N VAL A 151 -30.92 16.17 22.47
CA VAL A 151 -31.92 15.50 21.64
C VAL A 151 -33.31 15.72 22.25
N THR A 152 -34.14 16.51 21.57
CA THR A 152 -35.56 16.67 21.90
C THR A 152 -36.33 15.37 21.65
N HIS A 153 -37.38 15.11 22.43
CA HIS A 153 -37.97 13.78 22.65
C HIS A 153 -38.50 13.01 21.41
N ASP A 154 -38.66 13.66 20.24
CA ASP A 154 -39.34 13.08 19.07
C ASP A 154 -38.42 12.31 18.09
N HIS A 155 -37.17 12.03 18.47
CA HIS A 155 -36.22 11.27 17.64
C HIS A 155 -35.82 9.96 18.31
N LEU A 156 -36.74 8.99 18.27
CA LEU A 156 -36.52 7.61 18.70
C LEU A 156 -35.42 6.94 17.89
N GLN A 157 -34.30 6.70 18.58
CA GLN A 157 -33.43 5.53 18.49
C GLN A 157 -33.54 4.68 17.20
N VAL A 158 -32.59 4.91 16.30
CA VAL A 158 -31.75 3.80 15.82
C VAL A 158 -30.31 4.23 16.04
N CYS A 159 -29.66 3.70 17.09
CA CYS A 159 -28.22 3.51 16.99
C CYS A 159 -28.04 2.43 15.92
N PRO A 160 -27.27 2.65 14.84
CA PRO A 160 -27.02 1.58 13.87
C PRO A 160 -26.38 0.40 14.61
N ASP A 161 -26.69 -0.82 14.19
CA ASP A 161 -26.09 -2.02 14.77
C ASP A 161 -24.56 -1.89 14.67
N VAL A 162 -23.91 -1.77 15.84
CA VAL A 162 -22.46 -1.73 15.92
C VAL A 162 -21.99 -3.16 15.76
N ASP A 163 -21.70 -3.52 14.51
CA ASP A 163 -21.04 -4.78 14.20
C ASP A 163 -19.82 -4.93 15.10
N HIS A 164 -19.68 -6.10 15.72
CA HIS A 164 -18.76 -6.31 16.85
C HIS A 164 -17.30 -6.41 16.40
N HIS A 165 -17.07 -6.18 15.10
CA HIS A 165 -15.82 -6.24 14.37
C HIS A 165 -15.49 -4.87 13.72
N PRO A 166 -14.77 -3.97 14.42
CA PRO A 166 -14.02 -2.89 13.78
C PRO A 166 -12.73 -3.41 13.12
N CYS A 167 -12.31 -4.62 13.46
CA CYS A 167 -11.40 -5.44 12.67
C CYS A 167 -12.19 -6.10 11.54
N GLY A 168 -11.57 -6.37 10.38
CA GLY A 168 -12.22 -7.21 9.38
C GLY A 168 -12.57 -8.60 9.92
N SER A 169 -13.43 -9.34 9.22
CA SER A 169 -13.65 -10.75 9.55
C SER A 169 -12.36 -11.57 9.35
N ASP A 170 -12.27 -12.78 9.92
CA ASP A 170 -11.13 -13.69 9.69
C ASP A 170 -10.92 -14.00 8.18
N GLU A 171 -11.93 -13.79 7.34
CA GLU A 171 -11.89 -13.95 5.89
C GLU A 171 -11.31 -12.73 5.14
N GLU A 172 -11.25 -11.56 5.79
CA GLU A 172 -10.80 -10.27 5.22
C GLU A 172 -9.37 -9.88 5.60
N GLY A 173 -8.81 -10.45 6.67
CA GLY A 173 -7.48 -10.10 7.17
C GLY A 173 -7.47 -8.88 8.08
N SER A 174 -6.28 -8.50 8.56
CA SER A 174 -6.12 -7.37 9.50
C SER A 174 -4.87 -6.52 9.20
N TRP A 175 -4.94 -5.24 9.58
CA TRP A 175 -3.83 -4.29 9.46
C TRP A 175 -3.33 -3.88 10.84
N GLU A 176 -2.01 -3.94 11.02
CA GLU A 176 -1.28 -3.54 12.22
C GLU A 176 -0.47 -2.27 11.92
N ARG A 177 -0.70 -1.17 12.65
CA ARG A 177 0.15 0.02 12.55
C ARG A 177 1.48 -0.23 13.26
N LEU A 178 2.58 0.00 12.57
CA LEU A 178 3.92 0.06 13.15
C LEU A 178 4.27 1.49 13.60
N ALA A 179 5.40 1.64 14.30
CA ALA A 179 6.03 2.94 14.46
C ALA A 179 6.37 3.54 13.09
N ASP A 180 6.26 4.87 12.96
CA ASP A 180 6.57 5.54 11.71
C ASP A 180 8.08 5.48 11.40
N SER A 181 8.41 5.38 10.11
CA SER A 181 9.78 5.27 9.63
C SER A 181 10.60 6.55 9.92
N PRO A 182 11.87 6.42 10.35
CA PRO A 182 12.77 7.56 10.57
C PRO A 182 13.27 8.21 9.27
N ILE A 183 12.84 7.72 8.10
CA ILE A 183 13.03 8.29 6.75
C ILE A 183 11.73 8.10 5.95
N PHE A 184 11.52 8.85 4.87
CA PHE A 184 10.54 8.43 3.87
C PHE A 184 10.96 7.09 3.23
N VAL A 185 9.99 6.32 2.70
CA VAL A 185 10.24 5.00 2.11
C VAL A 185 9.67 5.00 0.69
N VAL A 186 10.56 4.86 -0.30
CA VAL A 186 10.22 4.81 -1.73
C VAL A 186 10.66 3.48 -2.37
N HIS A 187 11.68 2.85 -1.80
CA HIS A 187 12.26 1.59 -2.22
C HIS A 187 12.29 0.62 -1.03
N ALA A 188 11.95 -0.64 -1.26
CA ALA A 188 12.04 -1.70 -0.25
C ALA A 188 12.54 -3.03 -0.85
N ALA A 189 13.47 -3.69 -0.18
CA ALA A 189 14.01 -5.00 -0.58
C ALA A 189 14.09 -5.99 0.59
N VAL A 190 13.47 -7.16 0.43
CA VAL A 190 13.42 -8.22 1.46
C VAL A 190 14.68 -9.07 1.38
N LEU A 191 15.50 -9.00 2.41
CA LEU A 191 16.84 -9.60 2.43
C LEU A 191 16.76 -11.08 2.83
N HIS A 192 17.72 -11.90 2.35
CA HIS A 192 17.80 -13.32 2.74
C HIS A 192 18.22 -13.56 4.20
N THR A 193 18.47 -12.49 4.96
CA THR A 193 18.61 -12.48 6.42
C THR A 193 17.27 -12.32 7.15
N GLY A 194 16.17 -12.17 6.41
CA GLY A 194 14.81 -11.96 6.93
C GLY A 194 14.46 -10.51 7.27
N LYS A 195 15.44 -9.60 7.24
CA LYS A 195 15.26 -8.15 7.40
C LYS A 195 14.79 -7.48 6.09
N VAL A 196 14.35 -6.23 6.16
CA VAL A 196 13.98 -5.42 4.98
C VAL A 196 14.86 -4.18 4.89
N LEU A 197 15.51 -3.98 3.75
CA LEU A 197 16.20 -2.73 3.41
C LEU A 197 15.18 -1.72 2.88
N LEU A 198 15.16 -0.51 3.45
CA LEU A 198 14.24 0.58 3.13
C LEU A 198 15.05 1.84 2.78
N TRP A 199 14.72 2.55 1.71
CA TRP A 199 15.35 3.84 1.39
C TRP A 199 14.47 4.76 0.53
N ALA A 200 14.87 6.04 0.47
CA ALA A 200 14.25 7.08 -0.34
C ALA A 200 15.24 7.81 -1.26
N GLY A 201 16.45 8.12 -0.77
CA GLY A 201 17.31 9.14 -1.39
C GLY A 201 16.68 10.53 -1.27
N THR A 202 17.00 11.48 -2.17
CA THR A 202 16.44 12.85 -2.12
C THR A 202 14.96 12.99 -2.52
N ALA A 203 14.17 11.93 -2.36
CA ALA A 203 12.70 12.00 -2.51
C ALA A 203 12.09 13.01 -1.53
N GLU A 204 12.62 13.05 -0.29
CA GLU A 204 12.31 14.05 0.73
C GLU A 204 13.43 15.11 0.75
N VAL A 205 13.08 16.40 0.66
CA VAL A 205 14.05 17.46 0.41
C VAL A 205 14.82 17.84 1.67
N GLY A 206 16.05 17.35 1.78
CA GLY A 206 17.00 17.66 2.86
C GLY A 206 17.24 16.51 3.84
N ASP A 207 16.54 15.38 3.68
CA ASP A 207 16.82 14.12 4.39
C ASP A 207 18.18 13.55 3.89
N PRO A 208 18.97 12.87 4.74
CA PRO A 208 20.32 12.43 4.38
C PRO A 208 20.31 11.20 3.45
N LEU A 209 21.40 11.01 2.69
CA LEU A 209 21.57 9.86 1.79
C LEU A 209 21.82 8.56 2.57
N GLU A 210 20.74 7.99 3.09
CA GLU A 210 20.76 6.80 3.93
C GLU A 210 19.65 5.81 3.61
N SER A 211 19.90 4.55 3.99
CA SER A 211 18.89 3.50 4.11
C SER A 211 18.65 3.17 5.59
N ARG A 212 17.60 2.41 5.83
CA ARG A 212 17.37 1.67 7.07
C ARG A 212 17.31 0.19 6.76
N VAL A 213 17.90 -0.64 7.60
CA VAL A 213 17.59 -2.08 7.63
C VAL A 213 16.67 -2.32 8.81
N TRP A 214 15.41 -2.65 8.52
CA TRP A 214 14.37 -2.96 9.50
C TRP A 214 14.31 -4.46 9.77
N ASP A 215 14.27 -4.83 11.04
CA ASP A 215 14.15 -6.20 11.50
C ASP A 215 12.70 -6.49 11.94
N PRO A 216 11.93 -7.33 11.22
CA PRO A 216 10.54 -7.62 11.56
C PRO A 216 10.36 -8.47 12.83
N GLN A 217 11.43 -9.05 13.39
CA GLN A 217 11.36 -9.84 14.64
C GLN A 217 11.57 -8.97 15.88
N THR A 218 12.48 -7.98 15.80
CA THR A 218 12.79 -7.07 16.91
C THR A 218 12.10 -5.71 16.80
N LEU A 219 11.50 -5.41 15.63
CA LEU A 219 10.95 -4.12 15.22
C LEU A 219 11.96 -2.97 15.22
N THR A 220 13.27 -3.26 15.30
CA THR A 220 14.35 -2.26 15.31
C THR A 220 14.78 -1.87 13.89
N MET A 221 15.46 -0.74 13.77
CA MET A 221 16.14 -0.32 12.54
C MET A 221 17.60 0.03 12.80
N THR A 222 18.48 -0.39 11.90
CA THR A 222 19.87 0.10 11.78
C THR A 222 19.98 1.08 10.61
N THR A 223 20.91 2.04 10.69
CA THR A 223 21.18 3.06 9.65
C THR A 223 22.41 2.66 8.82
N GLN A 224 22.34 2.82 7.51
CA GLN A 224 23.47 2.65 6.59
C GLN A 224 23.48 3.80 5.59
N SER A 225 24.55 4.60 5.55
CA SER A 225 24.71 5.70 4.60
C SER A 225 25.18 5.20 3.23
N TYR A 226 24.78 5.88 2.15
CA TYR A 226 25.31 5.69 0.79
C TYR A 226 25.79 7.02 0.19
N GLY A 227 26.84 6.98 -0.63
CA GLY A 227 27.57 8.19 -1.04
C GLY A 227 27.02 8.95 -2.26
N GLU A 228 26.12 8.34 -3.02
CA GLU A 228 25.46 8.92 -4.21
C GLU A 228 23.95 8.61 -4.12
N ASP A 229 23.11 9.46 -4.71
CA ASP A 229 21.67 9.44 -4.46
C ASP A 229 20.93 8.31 -5.18
N LEU A 230 20.50 7.31 -4.40
CA LEU A 230 19.78 6.13 -4.87
C LEU A 230 18.27 6.34 -5.07
N PHE A 231 17.76 7.56 -4.89
CA PHE A 231 16.39 7.89 -5.31
C PHE A 231 16.21 7.56 -6.80
N CYS A 232 15.12 6.88 -7.14
CA CYS A 232 14.78 6.50 -8.53
C CYS A 232 15.75 5.49 -9.17
N SER A 233 16.53 4.77 -8.37
CA SER A 233 17.38 3.66 -8.83
C SER A 233 16.56 2.41 -9.18
N GLY A 234 17.04 1.63 -10.14
CA GLY A 234 16.56 0.25 -10.30
C GLY A 234 17.24 -0.66 -9.27
N HIS A 235 16.60 -1.76 -8.86
CA HIS A 235 17.19 -2.71 -7.90
C HIS A 235 16.77 -4.16 -8.16
N THR A 236 17.71 -5.11 -8.05
CA THR A 236 17.42 -6.56 -8.08
C THR A 236 18.54 -7.41 -7.46
N PHE A 237 18.22 -8.63 -7.03
CA PHE A 237 19.17 -9.51 -6.32
C PHE A 237 20.14 -10.26 -7.25
N LEU A 238 21.40 -10.32 -6.82
CA LEU A 238 22.47 -11.14 -7.39
C LEU A 238 22.36 -12.61 -6.96
N ALA A 239 23.11 -13.48 -7.64
CA ALA A 239 23.19 -14.92 -7.37
C ALA A 239 23.71 -15.28 -5.96
N ASP A 240 24.39 -14.35 -5.29
CA ASP A 240 24.90 -14.51 -3.92
C ASP A 240 24.00 -13.88 -2.84
N GLY A 241 22.85 -13.32 -3.22
CA GLY A 241 21.89 -12.70 -2.30
C GLY A 241 22.12 -11.22 -2.02
N ARG A 242 23.21 -10.62 -2.50
CA ARG A 242 23.44 -9.17 -2.42
C ARG A 242 22.52 -8.43 -3.39
N LEU A 243 22.12 -7.20 -3.05
CA LEU A 243 21.21 -6.40 -3.88
C LEU A 243 22.02 -5.48 -4.81
N CYS A 244 21.84 -5.60 -6.12
CA CYS A 244 22.43 -4.70 -7.12
C CYS A 244 21.49 -3.53 -7.40
N VAL A 245 21.98 -2.29 -7.27
CA VAL A 245 21.21 -1.05 -7.33
C VAL A 245 21.91 -0.02 -8.26
N PRO A 246 21.63 -0.04 -9.57
CA PRO A 246 22.18 0.91 -10.53
C PRO A 246 21.27 2.10 -10.86
N GLY A 247 21.91 3.21 -11.22
CA GLY A 247 21.24 4.46 -11.56
C GLY A 247 20.68 5.17 -10.32
N GLY A 248 19.85 6.16 -10.57
CA GLY A 248 19.26 7.01 -9.54
C GLY A 248 19.39 8.49 -9.87
N ALA A 249 19.49 9.33 -8.86
CA ALA A 249 19.49 10.78 -8.97
C ALA A 249 20.92 11.38 -8.88
N PRO A 250 21.16 12.59 -9.45
CA PRO A 250 20.22 13.46 -10.15
C PRO A 250 19.77 12.90 -11.50
N ASN A 251 18.51 13.23 -11.85
CA ASN A 251 17.78 12.75 -13.03
C ASN A 251 18.62 12.74 -14.32
N GLY A 252 18.73 11.56 -14.94
CA GLY A 252 19.39 11.37 -16.24
C GLY A 252 20.92 11.51 -16.22
N VAL A 253 21.55 11.63 -15.04
CA VAL A 253 23.01 11.84 -14.91
C VAL A 253 23.71 10.72 -14.14
N LEU A 254 23.06 10.09 -13.15
CA LEU A 254 23.73 9.04 -12.37
C LEU A 254 23.96 7.76 -13.19
N ARG A 255 25.24 7.36 -13.29
CA ARG A 255 25.71 6.09 -13.90
C ARG A 255 26.17 5.06 -12.87
N ALA A 256 26.24 5.45 -11.60
CA ALA A 256 26.76 4.61 -10.53
C ALA A 256 26.00 3.29 -10.42
N THR A 257 26.69 2.27 -9.94
CA THR A 257 26.08 1.01 -9.51
C THR A 257 26.55 0.72 -8.09
N HIS A 258 25.60 0.48 -7.20
CA HIS A 258 25.86 0.07 -5.83
C HIS A 258 25.46 -1.39 -5.63
N ILE A 259 26.12 -2.05 -4.69
CA ILE A 259 25.73 -3.35 -4.18
C ILE A 259 25.53 -3.22 -2.67
N PHE A 260 24.37 -3.62 -2.16
CA PHE A 260 24.15 -3.79 -0.72
C PHE A 260 24.46 -5.22 -0.31
N ASP A 261 25.33 -5.38 0.68
CA ASP A 261 25.59 -6.66 1.34
C ASP A 261 24.66 -6.83 2.56
N PRO A 262 23.72 -7.80 2.55
CA PRO A 262 22.73 -7.98 3.59
C PRO A 262 23.26 -8.69 4.85
N VAL A 263 24.47 -9.23 4.81
CA VAL A 263 25.12 -9.91 5.96
C VAL A 263 26.06 -8.94 6.67
N ALA A 264 26.76 -8.09 5.92
CA ALA A 264 27.57 -7.00 6.48
C ALA A 264 26.78 -5.72 6.80
N GLU A 265 25.56 -5.59 6.27
CA GLU A 265 24.77 -4.35 6.26
C GLU A 265 25.57 -3.15 5.68
N MET A 266 26.26 -3.35 4.55
CA MET A 266 27.13 -2.34 3.94
C MET A 266 26.84 -2.11 2.45
N TRP A 267 26.86 -0.83 2.05
CA TRP A 267 26.86 -0.41 0.64
C TRP A 267 28.27 -0.41 0.05
N THR A 268 28.44 -0.95 -1.15
CA THR A 268 29.68 -0.92 -1.92
C THR A 268 29.41 -0.40 -3.33
N ARG A 269 30.08 0.69 -3.74
CA ARG A 269 30.06 1.18 -5.12
C ARG A 269 30.90 0.27 -6.02
N VAL A 270 30.37 -0.13 -7.16
CA VAL A 270 31.02 -1.00 -8.16
C VAL A 270 31.15 -0.30 -9.51
N ARG A 271 31.26 -1.03 -10.62
CA ARG A 271 31.44 -0.44 -11.96
C ARG A 271 30.19 0.29 -12.44
N ASP A 272 30.39 1.49 -12.98
CA ASP A 272 29.34 2.31 -13.57
C ASP A 272 28.77 1.73 -14.86
N MET A 273 27.47 1.92 -15.07
CA MET A 273 26.76 1.65 -16.31
C MET A 273 27.38 2.43 -17.48
N ASN A 274 27.12 1.97 -18.70
CA ASN A 274 27.45 2.69 -19.93
C ASN A 274 26.56 3.91 -20.10
N GLN A 275 25.26 3.79 -19.80
CA GLN A 275 24.32 4.92 -19.82
C GLN A 275 23.96 5.40 -18.41
N ALA A 276 23.65 6.69 -18.29
CA ALA A 276 23.02 7.24 -17.08
C ALA A 276 21.53 6.87 -17.08
N ARG A 277 20.95 6.56 -15.92
CA ARG A 277 19.55 6.12 -15.83
C ARG A 277 18.88 6.58 -14.54
N TRP A 278 17.74 7.25 -14.69
CA TRP A 278 16.78 7.56 -13.63
C TRP A 278 15.47 6.85 -14.01
N TYR A 279 14.93 6.04 -13.10
CA TYR A 279 13.85 5.07 -13.34
C TYR A 279 14.13 3.91 -14.34
N PRO A 280 15.28 3.20 -14.26
CA PRO A 280 15.52 1.98 -15.06
C PRO A 280 14.86 0.74 -14.45
N THR A 281 14.35 -0.15 -15.29
CA THR A 281 14.05 -1.53 -14.85
C THR A 281 15.34 -2.36 -14.87
N VAL A 282 15.54 -3.16 -13.82
CA VAL A 282 16.62 -4.16 -13.76
C VAL A 282 16.11 -5.55 -13.38
N LEU A 283 16.76 -6.58 -13.92
CA LEU A 283 16.30 -7.97 -13.87
C LEU A 283 17.47 -8.96 -13.83
N THR A 284 17.44 -9.92 -12.89
CA THR A 284 18.36 -11.07 -12.89
C THR A 284 18.09 -11.98 -14.08
N LEU A 285 19.11 -12.24 -14.89
CA LEU A 285 19.07 -13.21 -15.99
C LEU A 285 19.34 -14.65 -15.51
N ALA A 286 19.10 -15.62 -16.38
CA ALA A 286 19.26 -17.04 -16.09
C ALA A 286 20.70 -17.47 -15.71
N ASP A 287 21.69 -16.68 -16.10
CA ASP A 287 23.11 -16.87 -15.79
C ASP A 287 23.59 -16.03 -14.58
N GLY A 288 22.67 -15.34 -13.89
CA GLY A 288 22.97 -14.50 -12.73
C GLY A 288 23.50 -13.11 -13.03
N ARG A 289 23.70 -12.76 -14.32
CA ARG A 289 24.01 -11.38 -14.73
C ARG A 289 22.77 -10.50 -14.64
N ILE A 290 22.95 -9.18 -14.48
CA ILE A 290 21.83 -8.24 -14.31
C ILE A 290 21.61 -7.44 -15.60
N LEU A 291 20.43 -7.52 -16.19
CA LEU A 291 19.99 -6.67 -17.29
C LEU A 291 19.47 -5.33 -16.76
N ALA A 292 19.79 -4.23 -17.44
CA ALA A 292 19.21 -2.89 -17.22
C ALA A 292 18.60 -2.34 -18.52
N ALA A 293 17.42 -1.73 -18.43
CA ALA A 293 16.66 -1.19 -19.56
C ALA A 293 15.86 0.07 -19.19
N SER A 294 15.59 0.93 -20.19
CA SER A 294 14.91 2.22 -20.02
C SER A 294 15.63 3.13 -19.00
N GLY A 295 14.89 4.09 -18.44
CA GLY A 295 15.39 5.22 -17.66
C GLY A 295 15.61 6.46 -18.53
N THR A 296 15.46 7.66 -17.96
CA THR A 296 15.64 8.91 -18.73
C THR A 296 17.05 8.98 -19.29
N GLY A 297 17.16 9.30 -20.58
CA GLY A 297 18.43 9.38 -21.30
C GLY A 297 18.94 8.08 -21.93
N ALA A 298 18.30 6.92 -21.71
CA ALA A 298 18.79 5.63 -22.20
C ALA A 298 17.73 4.81 -22.97
N SER A 299 18.01 4.48 -24.23
CA SER A 299 17.21 3.57 -25.08
C SER A 299 17.81 2.17 -25.18
N GLU A 300 19.07 2.05 -24.83
CA GLU A 300 19.89 0.85 -24.95
C GLU A 300 19.68 -0.06 -23.74
N VAL A 301 19.69 -1.36 -23.99
CA VAL A 301 19.78 -2.40 -22.96
C VAL A 301 21.26 -2.69 -22.69
N GLU A 302 21.63 -2.87 -21.44
CA GLU A 302 22.97 -3.31 -21.04
C GLU A 302 22.91 -4.39 -19.95
N ILE A 303 23.98 -5.18 -19.85
CA ILE A 303 24.09 -6.28 -18.89
C ILE A 303 25.34 -6.09 -18.02
N TYR A 304 25.16 -6.15 -16.71
CA TYR A 304 26.21 -6.22 -15.71
C TYR A 304 26.62 -7.66 -15.46
N ASP A 305 27.90 -7.94 -15.63
CA ASP A 305 28.54 -9.16 -15.15
C ASP A 305 29.13 -8.90 -13.75
N PRO A 306 28.57 -9.52 -12.67
CA PRO A 306 29.04 -9.31 -11.31
C PRO A 306 30.37 -10.03 -10.98
N ALA A 307 30.80 -10.99 -11.81
CA ALA A 307 32.07 -11.69 -11.63
C ALA A 307 33.23 -10.94 -12.32
N ALA A 308 32.97 -10.35 -13.49
CA ALA A 308 33.92 -9.47 -14.18
C ALA A 308 33.89 -8.02 -13.67
N ASN A 309 32.82 -7.60 -12.96
CA ASN A 309 32.54 -6.22 -12.57
C ASN A 309 32.51 -5.27 -13.80
N THR A 310 31.73 -5.64 -14.82
CA THR A 310 31.65 -4.91 -16.09
C THR A 310 30.22 -4.79 -16.61
N TRP A 311 29.85 -3.61 -17.09
CA TRP A 311 28.63 -3.37 -17.86
C TRP A 311 28.90 -3.43 -19.36
N THR A 312 28.07 -4.17 -20.11
CA THR A 312 28.20 -4.30 -21.57
C THR A 312 26.86 -4.00 -22.27
N LEU A 313 26.87 -3.10 -23.26
CA LEU A 313 25.72 -2.81 -24.11
C LEU A 313 25.30 -4.04 -24.93
N VAL A 314 23.99 -4.28 -25.05
CA VAL A 314 23.43 -5.42 -25.79
C VAL A 314 23.10 -5.00 -27.22
N ALA A 315 23.94 -5.41 -28.18
CA ALA A 315 23.78 -5.09 -29.59
C ALA A 315 22.44 -5.62 -30.15
N GLY A 316 21.68 -4.76 -30.85
CA GLY A 316 20.36 -5.07 -31.42
C GLY A 316 19.18 -4.92 -30.45
N ALA A 317 19.43 -4.78 -29.14
CA ALA A 317 18.39 -4.72 -28.12
C ALA A 317 17.91 -3.29 -27.75
N THR A 318 18.33 -2.26 -28.49
CA THR A 318 17.86 -0.88 -28.30
C THR A 318 16.35 -0.79 -28.52
N ARG A 319 15.63 -0.18 -27.58
CA ARG A 319 14.18 0.06 -27.65
C ARG A 319 13.82 1.34 -26.90
N THR A 320 13.10 2.24 -27.58
CA THR A 320 12.40 3.33 -26.89
C THR A 320 11.20 2.74 -26.14
N PHE A 321 11.18 2.93 -24.83
CA PHE A 321 10.02 2.64 -23.99
C PHE A 321 9.22 3.93 -23.79
N PRO A 322 7.89 3.93 -24.00
CA PRO A 322 7.05 5.10 -23.71
C PRO A 322 6.69 5.23 -22.21
N GLU A 323 7.17 4.29 -21.39
CA GLU A 323 7.12 4.33 -19.94
C GLU A 323 8.51 4.08 -19.32
N LEU A 324 8.78 4.70 -18.18
CA LEU A 324 9.92 4.39 -17.32
C LEU A 324 9.53 3.26 -16.35
N TYR A 325 10.50 2.62 -15.69
CA TYR A 325 10.30 1.31 -15.04
C TYR A 325 9.41 0.33 -15.86
N PRO A 326 9.67 0.11 -17.17
CA PRO A 326 8.86 -0.82 -17.95
C PRO A 326 8.95 -2.22 -17.33
N SER A 327 7.83 -2.85 -17.00
CA SER A 327 7.84 -4.13 -16.30
C SER A 327 8.35 -5.24 -17.23
N LEU A 328 9.45 -5.87 -16.79
CA LEU A 328 10.18 -6.91 -17.52
C LEU A 328 10.19 -8.22 -16.74
N HIS A 329 9.91 -9.33 -17.41
CA HIS A 329 9.82 -10.65 -16.77
C HIS A 329 10.61 -11.71 -17.56
N LEU A 330 11.65 -12.30 -16.98
CA LEU A 330 12.33 -13.46 -17.59
C LEU A 330 11.42 -14.70 -17.51
N LEU A 331 11.03 -15.22 -18.67
CA LEU A 331 10.17 -16.39 -18.83
C LEU A 331 10.98 -17.71 -18.77
N PRO A 332 10.36 -18.86 -18.43
CA PRO A 332 10.97 -20.20 -18.52
C PRO A 332 11.60 -20.53 -19.89
N SER A 333 11.08 -19.95 -20.97
CA SER A 333 11.59 -20.10 -22.34
C SER A 333 12.87 -19.29 -22.64
N GLY A 334 13.30 -18.41 -21.73
CA GLY A 334 14.55 -17.64 -21.79
C GLY A 334 14.44 -16.24 -22.41
N GLN A 335 13.30 -15.87 -22.99
CA GLN A 335 13.03 -14.49 -23.40
C GLN A 335 12.64 -13.62 -22.20
N ILE A 336 12.95 -12.32 -22.28
CA ILE A 336 12.46 -11.31 -21.34
C ILE A 336 11.19 -10.68 -21.93
N PHE A 337 10.03 -10.97 -21.34
CA PHE A 337 8.75 -10.36 -21.73
C PHE A 337 8.63 -8.93 -21.19
N TYR A 338 7.95 -8.07 -21.95
CA TYR A 338 7.66 -6.67 -21.64
C TYR A 338 6.14 -6.45 -21.68
N SER A 339 5.56 -6.16 -20.51
CA SER A 339 4.10 -6.17 -20.29
C SER A 339 3.41 -4.80 -20.38
N ARG A 340 4.17 -3.72 -20.59
CA ARG A 340 3.71 -2.31 -20.65
C ARG A 340 3.19 -1.69 -19.33
N ALA A 341 3.15 -2.43 -18.22
CA ALA A 341 3.07 -1.80 -16.89
C ALA A 341 4.37 -1.02 -16.61
N GLY A 342 4.29 0.06 -15.84
CA GLY A 342 5.41 0.96 -15.55
C GLY A 342 4.95 2.35 -15.12
N TRP A 343 5.85 3.34 -15.12
CA TRP A 343 5.61 4.69 -14.61
C TRP A 343 6.06 5.79 -15.59
N ALA A 344 5.12 6.64 -16.03
CA ALA A 344 5.29 7.93 -16.74
C ALA A 344 6.16 7.98 -18.03
N GLN A 345 5.99 8.91 -18.99
CA GLN A 345 4.88 9.84 -19.20
C GLN A 345 4.62 10.03 -20.71
N ALA A 346 3.38 9.79 -21.13
CA ALA A 346 2.71 10.40 -22.29
C ALA A 346 3.45 10.61 -23.65
N ASP A 347 3.99 9.55 -24.26
CA ASP A 347 3.92 9.37 -25.73
C ASP A 347 3.64 7.91 -26.09
N MET A 348 2.35 7.54 -26.16
CA MET A 348 1.90 6.17 -26.40
C MET A 348 1.64 5.85 -27.89
N VAL A 349 2.48 6.31 -28.82
CA VAL A 349 2.45 5.86 -30.22
C VAL A 349 2.63 4.33 -30.34
N GLN A 350 3.35 3.69 -29.40
CA GLN A 350 3.50 2.24 -29.35
C GLN A 350 2.49 1.60 -28.38
N THR A 351 1.67 0.68 -28.91
CA THR A 351 0.61 -0.04 -28.16
C THR A 351 0.87 -1.54 -27.98
N GLN A 352 1.90 -2.06 -28.64
CA GLN A 352 2.28 -3.48 -28.64
C GLN A 352 3.14 -3.85 -27.44
N THR A 353 2.87 -5.03 -26.86
CA THR A 353 3.80 -5.70 -25.94
C THR A 353 5.00 -6.26 -26.72
N GLY A 354 5.90 -6.98 -26.06
CA GLY A 354 6.96 -7.68 -26.78
C GLY A 354 7.83 -8.53 -25.89
N TYR A 355 8.85 -9.12 -26.47
CA TYR A 355 9.89 -9.82 -25.74
C TYR A 355 11.26 -9.63 -26.38
N LEU A 356 12.29 -9.56 -25.54
CA LEU A 356 13.69 -9.56 -25.94
C LEU A 356 14.20 -11.00 -25.94
N THR A 357 14.68 -11.46 -27.10
CA THR A 357 15.45 -12.69 -27.22
C THR A 357 16.93 -12.34 -27.24
N LEU A 358 17.69 -12.76 -26.21
CA LEU A 358 19.15 -12.67 -26.23
C LEU A 358 19.70 -13.73 -27.19
N THR A 359 20.57 -13.31 -28.11
CA THR A 359 21.23 -14.17 -29.12
C THR A 359 22.69 -14.45 -28.78
N GLY A 360 23.22 -13.83 -27.73
CA GLY A 360 24.54 -14.07 -27.16
C GLY A 360 24.75 -13.23 -25.89
N PRO A 361 25.93 -13.29 -25.26
CA PRO A 361 26.18 -12.60 -23.99
C PRO A 361 25.98 -11.08 -24.03
N ALA A 362 26.14 -10.45 -25.19
CA ALA A 362 26.00 -9.02 -25.43
C ALA A 362 25.25 -8.70 -26.74
N ALA A 363 24.30 -9.57 -27.14
CA ALA A 363 23.48 -9.37 -28.33
C ALA A 363 22.05 -9.90 -28.11
N GLY A 364 21.06 -9.26 -28.75
CA GLY A 364 19.67 -9.69 -28.69
C GLY A 364 18.78 -8.89 -29.63
N ASN A 365 17.54 -9.35 -29.82
CA ASN A 365 16.56 -8.71 -30.70
C ASN A 365 15.18 -8.66 -30.02
N TRP A 366 14.48 -7.54 -30.17
CA TRP A 366 13.07 -7.41 -29.76
C TRP A 366 12.13 -8.00 -30.81
N THR A 367 11.13 -8.74 -30.36
CA THR A 367 9.96 -9.13 -31.14
C THR A 367 8.73 -8.53 -30.48
N ASN A 368 7.86 -7.87 -31.26
CA ASN A 368 6.60 -7.35 -30.73
C ASN A 368 5.56 -8.47 -30.62
N LEU A 369 4.74 -8.39 -29.58
CA LEU A 369 3.67 -9.33 -29.25
C LEU A 369 2.35 -8.56 -29.11
N GLY A 370 1.23 -9.27 -28.96
CA GLY A 370 -0.12 -8.70 -29.05
C GLY A 370 -0.39 -7.52 -28.11
N ASN A 371 -1.34 -6.68 -28.50
CA ASN A 371 -1.82 -5.59 -27.66
C ASN A 371 -2.66 -6.14 -26.50
N LEU A 372 -2.56 -5.50 -25.34
CA LEU A 372 -3.59 -5.60 -24.30
C LEU A 372 -4.91 -5.02 -24.83
N GLN A 373 -6.05 -5.43 -24.26
CA GLN A 373 -7.33 -4.75 -24.43
C GLN A 373 -7.23 -3.29 -23.96
N PHE A 374 -6.53 -3.05 -22.85
CA PHE A 374 -6.18 -1.72 -22.35
C PHE A 374 -4.65 -1.57 -22.32
N HIS A 375 -4.09 -0.95 -23.36
CA HIS A 375 -2.64 -0.83 -23.59
C HIS A 375 -1.98 0.37 -22.88
N GLU A 376 -2.77 1.21 -22.22
CA GLU A 376 -2.31 2.27 -21.32
C GLU A 376 -2.38 1.74 -19.88
N ARG A 377 -1.20 1.43 -19.33
CA ARG A 377 -0.97 0.74 -18.04
C ARG A 377 0.01 1.48 -17.13
N GLN A 378 0.24 2.77 -17.37
CA GLN A 378 1.03 3.62 -16.47
C GLN A 378 0.43 3.62 -15.06
N GLU A 379 1.30 3.55 -14.05
CA GLU A 379 0.93 3.42 -12.64
C GLU A 379 0.15 2.12 -12.30
N GLY A 380 0.19 1.12 -13.19
CA GLY A 380 -0.22 -0.26 -12.94
C GLY A 380 0.94 -1.16 -12.54
N THR A 381 0.65 -2.41 -12.21
CA THR A 381 1.66 -3.42 -11.83
C THR A 381 1.54 -4.70 -12.68
N ALA A 382 2.55 -5.55 -12.68
CA ALA A 382 2.55 -6.82 -13.43
C ALA A 382 3.28 -7.94 -12.68
N ILE A 383 2.72 -9.15 -12.73
CA ILE A 383 3.06 -10.26 -11.85
C ILE A 383 3.32 -11.53 -12.67
N LEU A 384 4.43 -12.23 -12.42
CA LEU A 384 4.78 -13.50 -13.06
C LEU A 384 4.51 -14.71 -12.14
N GLN A 385 3.69 -15.65 -12.59
CA GLN A 385 3.45 -16.93 -11.93
C GLN A 385 3.88 -18.09 -12.84
N ILE A 386 4.62 -19.04 -12.27
CA ILE A 386 5.13 -20.22 -12.96
C ILE A 386 4.65 -21.48 -12.23
N ASP A 387 4.11 -22.45 -12.96
CA ASP A 387 3.84 -23.78 -12.42
C ASP A 387 4.77 -24.81 -13.08
N THR A 388 5.68 -25.39 -12.30
CA THR A 388 6.60 -26.43 -12.78
C THR A 388 6.09 -27.86 -12.55
N THR A 389 4.89 -28.03 -12.00
CA THR A 389 4.21 -29.33 -11.87
C THR A 389 3.67 -29.85 -13.21
N VAL A 390 3.59 -28.98 -14.22
CA VAL A 390 3.20 -29.29 -15.61
C VAL A 390 4.40 -29.25 -16.56
N SER A 391 4.26 -29.88 -17.72
CA SER A 391 5.32 -29.95 -18.76
C SER A 391 4.74 -29.60 -20.14
N PRO A 392 5.26 -28.57 -20.83
CA PRO A 392 6.26 -27.59 -20.35
C PRO A 392 5.75 -26.80 -19.12
N PRO A 393 6.65 -26.27 -18.28
CA PRO A 393 6.27 -25.41 -17.15
C PRO A 393 5.43 -24.23 -17.62
N SER A 394 4.28 -24.00 -16.99
CA SER A 394 3.43 -22.89 -17.40
C SER A 394 3.99 -21.55 -16.93
N ALA A 395 3.70 -20.48 -17.66
CA ALA A 395 4.09 -19.13 -17.29
C ALA A 395 2.96 -18.15 -17.60
N GLN A 396 2.30 -17.61 -16.57
CA GLN A 396 1.27 -16.59 -16.73
C GLN A 396 1.79 -15.24 -16.24
N VAL A 397 1.54 -14.18 -17.00
CA VAL A 397 1.71 -12.80 -16.53
C VAL A 397 0.35 -12.13 -16.38
N THR A 398 0.11 -11.57 -15.19
CA THR A 398 -1.10 -10.82 -14.83
C THR A 398 -0.73 -9.35 -14.70
N VAL A 399 -1.30 -8.48 -15.54
CA VAL A 399 -1.19 -7.01 -15.42
C VAL A 399 -2.42 -6.50 -14.68
N ILE A 400 -2.24 -5.62 -13.69
CA ILE A 400 -3.30 -5.16 -12.78
C ILE A 400 -3.33 -3.63 -12.71
N GLY A 401 -4.53 -3.07 -12.91
CA GLY A 401 -4.80 -1.63 -12.78
C GLY A 401 -4.02 -0.76 -13.75
N GLY A 402 -3.79 0.48 -13.35
CA GLY A 402 -3.07 1.47 -14.15
C GLY A 402 -3.88 2.05 -15.31
N GLY A 403 -3.29 3.05 -15.96
CA GLY A 403 -3.86 3.78 -17.07
C GLY A 403 -4.25 5.19 -16.66
N VAL A 404 -3.30 6.12 -16.74
CA VAL A 404 -3.48 7.52 -16.35
C VAL A 404 -4.17 8.32 -17.47
N TYR A 405 -3.77 8.12 -18.73
CA TYR A 405 -4.17 8.95 -19.87
C TYR A 405 -5.05 8.21 -20.89
N GLY A 406 -5.49 8.90 -21.95
CA GLY A 406 -6.30 8.32 -23.03
C GLY A 406 -7.79 8.15 -22.72
N THR A 407 -8.49 7.45 -23.61
CA THR A 407 -9.94 7.23 -23.55
C THR A 407 -10.30 5.95 -22.78
N ALA A 408 -11.59 5.74 -22.49
CA ALA A 408 -12.11 4.49 -21.93
C ALA A 408 -11.93 3.26 -22.85
N THR A 409 -11.43 3.44 -24.08
CA THR A 409 -11.06 2.34 -25.00
C THR A 409 -9.54 2.10 -25.06
N THR A 410 -8.73 2.86 -24.32
CA THR A 410 -7.27 2.69 -24.24
C THR A 410 -6.81 2.33 -22.82
N LYS A 411 -7.53 2.82 -21.79
CA LYS A 411 -7.29 2.53 -20.37
C LYS A 411 -8.53 1.99 -19.64
N ASN A 412 -8.30 1.15 -18.64
CA ASN A 412 -9.27 0.86 -17.58
C ASN A 412 -8.52 0.53 -16.27
N PRO A 413 -8.42 1.48 -15.31
CA PRO A 413 -7.72 1.24 -14.04
C PRO A 413 -8.44 0.28 -13.08
N GLN A 414 -9.65 -0.18 -13.39
CA GLN A 414 -10.35 -1.26 -12.68
C GLN A 414 -10.01 -2.66 -13.24
N SER A 415 -9.32 -2.72 -14.38
CA SER A 415 -9.06 -3.97 -15.07
C SER A 415 -7.74 -4.64 -14.72
N ALA A 416 -7.76 -5.96 -14.72
CA ALA A 416 -6.58 -6.79 -14.90
C ALA A 416 -6.69 -7.64 -16.20
N GLU A 417 -5.56 -8.00 -16.76
CA GLU A 417 -5.48 -8.86 -17.95
C GLU A 417 -4.40 -9.91 -17.73
N THR A 418 -4.65 -11.14 -18.19
CA THR A 418 -3.70 -12.24 -18.14
C THR A 418 -3.21 -12.61 -19.54
N ILE A 419 -1.96 -13.03 -19.65
CA ILE A 419 -1.42 -13.66 -20.84
C ILE A 419 -0.67 -14.94 -20.45
N ASP A 420 -1.00 -16.04 -21.14
CA ASP A 420 -0.26 -17.28 -21.06
C ASP A 420 0.96 -17.19 -21.98
N LEU A 421 2.15 -17.29 -21.40
CA LEU A 421 3.46 -17.19 -22.06
C LEU A 421 4.23 -18.52 -21.97
N THR A 422 3.54 -19.62 -21.65
CA THR A 422 4.06 -21.00 -21.67
C THR A 422 4.69 -21.35 -23.03
N THR A 423 4.11 -20.83 -24.12
CA THR A 423 4.73 -20.80 -25.45
C THR A 423 4.55 -19.42 -26.10
N LEU A 424 5.51 -19.03 -26.95
CA LEU A 424 5.46 -17.80 -27.75
C LEU A 424 5.10 -18.06 -29.23
N ALA A 425 4.80 -19.32 -29.57
CA ALA A 425 4.44 -19.78 -30.91
C ALA A 425 3.35 -20.87 -30.80
N PRO A 426 2.12 -20.67 -31.34
CA PRO A 426 1.62 -19.42 -31.94
C PRO A 426 1.68 -18.24 -30.95
N ALA A 427 1.63 -17.02 -31.46
CA ALA A 427 1.70 -15.82 -30.63
C ALA A 427 0.52 -15.80 -29.62
N PRO A 428 0.77 -15.77 -28.30
CA PRO A 428 -0.29 -15.77 -27.31
C PRO A 428 -1.08 -14.44 -27.30
N ALA A 429 -2.30 -14.51 -26.77
CA ALA A 429 -3.23 -13.40 -26.70
C ALA A 429 -3.57 -13.07 -25.24
N TRP A 430 -3.88 -11.80 -24.99
CA TRP A 430 -4.38 -11.34 -23.69
C TRP A 430 -5.83 -11.79 -23.47
N SER A 431 -6.13 -12.13 -22.22
CA SER A 431 -7.45 -12.48 -21.73
C SER A 431 -7.87 -11.52 -20.62
N ARG A 432 -9.14 -11.13 -20.61
CA ARG A 432 -9.70 -10.20 -19.62
C ARG A 432 -10.18 -10.98 -18.40
N THR A 433 -9.62 -10.66 -17.23
CA THR A 433 -10.07 -11.20 -15.93
C THR A 433 -11.37 -10.53 -15.46
N SER A 434 -11.84 -10.87 -14.27
CA SER A 434 -12.81 -10.06 -13.53
C SER A 434 -12.25 -8.65 -13.24
N ASP A 435 -13.13 -7.65 -13.10
CA ASP A 435 -12.82 -6.30 -12.59
C ASP A 435 -12.50 -6.32 -11.10
N MET A 436 -11.56 -5.48 -10.67
CA MET A 436 -11.38 -5.13 -9.25
C MET A 436 -12.65 -4.43 -8.73
N ASN A 437 -12.89 -4.46 -7.43
CA ASN A 437 -13.96 -3.70 -6.79
C ASN A 437 -13.74 -2.18 -6.93
N PHE A 438 -12.47 -1.74 -6.99
CA PHE A 438 -12.13 -0.33 -7.16
C PHE A 438 -11.12 -0.09 -8.31
N PRO A 439 -11.26 1.00 -9.10
CA PRO A 439 -10.23 1.43 -10.04
C PRO A 439 -8.98 1.93 -9.29
N ARG A 440 -7.79 1.50 -9.70
CA ARG A 440 -6.52 1.84 -9.04
C ARG A 440 -5.45 2.28 -10.03
N THR A 441 -4.83 3.42 -9.71
CA THR A 441 -3.55 3.90 -10.25
C THR A 441 -2.58 4.11 -9.09
N ASN A 442 -1.29 3.82 -9.27
CA ASN A 442 -0.25 3.67 -8.24
C ASN A 442 -0.49 2.46 -7.34
N VAL A 443 -0.69 1.29 -7.97
CA VAL A 443 -1.15 0.06 -7.32
C VAL A 443 -0.02 -0.93 -7.11
N ASN A 444 0.24 -1.34 -5.87
CA ASN A 444 1.28 -2.34 -5.57
C ASN A 444 0.68 -3.74 -5.65
N GLY A 445 1.38 -4.67 -6.32
CA GLY A 445 1.00 -6.08 -6.43
C GLY A 445 2.01 -6.99 -5.75
N VAL A 446 1.56 -7.80 -4.79
CA VAL A 446 2.41 -8.71 -4.00
C VAL A 446 1.93 -10.14 -4.19
N LEU A 447 2.81 -11.04 -4.60
CA LEU A 447 2.50 -12.47 -4.65
C LEU A 447 2.50 -13.07 -3.25
N LEU A 448 1.47 -13.86 -2.95
CA LEU A 448 1.35 -14.57 -1.67
C LEU A 448 1.72 -16.07 -1.79
N PRO A 449 2.07 -16.75 -0.68
CA PRO A 449 2.51 -18.15 -0.70
C PRO A 449 1.48 -19.15 -1.23
N ASP A 450 0.18 -18.86 -1.10
CA ASP A 450 -0.92 -19.70 -1.59
C ASP A 450 -1.20 -19.54 -3.09
N GLY A 451 -0.45 -18.67 -3.79
CA GLY A 451 -0.60 -18.39 -5.22
C GLY A 451 -1.61 -17.28 -5.54
N THR A 452 -2.21 -16.64 -4.53
CA THR A 452 -3.02 -15.44 -4.73
C THR A 452 -2.13 -14.18 -4.87
N ILE A 453 -2.73 -13.07 -5.33
CA ILE A 453 -2.05 -11.78 -5.48
C ILE A 453 -2.77 -10.74 -4.60
N LEU A 454 -2.06 -10.15 -3.64
CA LEU A 454 -2.54 -9.00 -2.89
C LEU A 454 -2.31 -7.72 -3.68
N VAL A 455 -3.33 -6.88 -3.73
CA VAL A 455 -3.35 -5.59 -4.42
C VAL A 455 -3.56 -4.48 -3.40
N VAL A 456 -2.51 -3.70 -3.16
CA VAL A 456 -2.44 -2.70 -2.08
C VAL A 456 -2.50 -1.29 -2.64
N GLY A 457 -3.40 -0.48 -2.07
CA GLY A 457 -3.43 0.97 -2.29
C GLY A 457 -3.85 1.43 -3.68
N GLY A 458 -3.17 2.48 -4.14
CA GLY A 458 -3.54 3.28 -5.30
C GLY A 458 -4.67 4.28 -5.04
N GLN A 459 -5.01 5.04 -6.08
CA GLN A 459 -6.10 6.01 -6.07
C GLN A 459 -6.97 5.92 -7.35
N ARG A 460 -8.22 6.36 -7.27
CA ARG A 460 -9.22 6.24 -8.35
C ARG A 460 -9.11 7.37 -9.39
N ASN A 461 -8.79 8.58 -8.96
CA ASN A 461 -8.92 9.82 -9.74
C ASN A 461 -7.59 10.45 -10.21
N GLY A 462 -6.46 9.76 -9.97
CA GLY A 462 -5.11 10.20 -10.36
C GLY A 462 -4.42 11.09 -9.31
N LYS A 463 -3.11 10.86 -9.10
CA LYS A 463 -2.31 11.38 -7.97
C LYS A 463 -2.32 12.92 -7.84
N TRP A 464 -2.35 13.61 -8.98
CA TRP A 464 -2.25 15.07 -9.07
C TRP A 464 -3.61 15.77 -9.25
N ASN A 465 -4.72 15.06 -9.00
CA ASN A 465 -6.05 15.62 -8.97
C ASN A 465 -6.30 16.38 -7.63
N SER A 466 -7.22 17.35 -7.63
CA SER A 466 -7.68 18.02 -6.40
C SER A 466 -8.51 17.10 -5.49
N ASP A 467 -9.06 16.02 -6.04
CA ASP A 467 -9.58 14.88 -5.29
C ASP A 467 -9.02 13.58 -5.91
N PRO A 468 -7.93 13.02 -5.36
CA PRO A 468 -7.31 11.81 -5.91
C PRO A 468 -8.10 10.52 -5.60
N GLN A 469 -8.98 10.53 -4.60
CA GLN A 469 -9.73 9.37 -4.10
C GLN A 469 -8.84 8.13 -3.83
N PRO A 470 -8.02 8.13 -2.77
CA PRO A 470 -7.22 6.97 -2.38
C PRO A 470 -8.10 5.76 -2.02
N VAL A 471 -7.57 4.55 -2.23
CA VAL A 471 -8.27 3.30 -1.93
C VAL A 471 -7.63 2.61 -0.72
N TYR A 472 -8.36 2.57 0.40
CA TYR A 472 -7.88 2.04 1.68
C TYR A 472 -8.02 0.52 1.78
N GLN A 473 -9.09 -0.06 1.25
CA GLN A 473 -9.23 -1.51 1.12
C GLN A 473 -8.16 -2.04 0.15
N ALA A 474 -7.39 -3.04 0.56
CA ALA A 474 -6.69 -3.89 -0.38
C ALA A 474 -7.67 -4.94 -0.95
N GLU A 475 -7.23 -5.65 -1.98
CA GLU A 475 -7.98 -6.74 -2.59
C GLU A 475 -7.05 -7.94 -2.82
N ILE A 476 -7.58 -9.16 -2.69
CA ILE A 476 -6.88 -10.39 -3.03
C ILE A 476 -7.51 -10.94 -4.32
N TYR A 477 -6.69 -11.13 -5.35
CA TYR A 477 -7.05 -11.86 -6.56
C TYR A 477 -6.64 -13.32 -6.44
N ASP A 478 -7.56 -14.23 -6.74
CA ASP A 478 -7.25 -15.65 -6.96
C ASP A 478 -7.30 -15.96 -8.47
N PRO A 479 -6.14 -16.19 -9.13
CA PRO A 479 -6.07 -16.53 -10.55
C PRO A 479 -6.76 -17.85 -10.92
N ARG A 480 -6.98 -18.76 -9.95
CA ARG A 480 -7.54 -20.10 -10.18
C ARG A 480 -9.06 -20.04 -10.36
N THR A 481 -9.71 -19.13 -9.65
CA THR A 481 -11.16 -18.89 -9.69
C THR A 481 -11.53 -17.63 -10.46
N ASN A 482 -10.56 -16.77 -10.79
CA ASN A 482 -10.77 -15.45 -11.41
C ASN A 482 -11.69 -14.55 -10.56
N THR A 483 -11.46 -14.53 -9.24
CA THR A 483 -12.26 -13.78 -8.25
C THR A 483 -11.43 -12.76 -7.50
N TRP A 484 -12.06 -11.63 -7.16
CA TRP A 484 -11.51 -10.58 -6.30
C TRP A 484 -12.25 -10.57 -4.96
N THR A 485 -11.50 -10.62 -3.86
CA THR A 485 -12.01 -10.52 -2.49
C THR A 485 -11.49 -9.24 -1.84
N LEU A 486 -12.38 -8.44 -1.24
CA LEU A 486 -11.99 -7.27 -0.46
C LEU A 486 -11.31 -7.68 0.85
N THR A 487 -10.35 -6.89 1.31
CA THR A 487 -9.74 -7.05 2.63
C THR A 487 -10.23 -5.96 3.59
N ALA A 488 -9.85 -6.09 4.86
CA ALA A 488 -9.90 -4.97 5.80
C ALA A 488 -9.19 -3.72 5.21
N PRO A 489 -9.62 -2.50 5.57
CA PRO A 489 -9.00 -1.26 5.11
C PRO A 489 -7.70 -0.96 5.86
N MET A 490 -6.72 -0.43 5.13
CA MET A 490 -5.55 0.26 5.69
C MET A 490 -5.97 1.53 6.44
N LEU A 491 -5.15 1.96 7.39
CA LEU A 491 -5.28 3.24 8.09
C LEU A 491 -4.69 4.39 7.27
N PHE A 492 -3.72 4.13 6.38
CA PHE A 492 -3.04 5.16 5.58
C PHE A 492 -3.15 4.95 4.06
N PRO A 493 -3.22 6.04 3.27
CA PRO A 493 -3.39 5.97 1.83
C PRO A 493 -2.08 5.68 1.09
N ARG A 494 -1.92 4.44 0.62
CA ARG A 494 -0.72 3.98 -0.13
C ARG A 494 -0.80 4.36 -1.61
N GLN A 495 -0.52 5.62 -1.92
CA GLN A 495 -0.51 6.18 -3.29
C GLN A 495 0.89 6.05 -3.94
N TYR A 496 1.23 6.88 -4.93
CA TYR A 496 2.58 6.95 -5.52
C TYR A 496 3.70 7.03 -4.46
N HIS A 497 4.87 6.47 -4.77
CA HIS A 497 5.99 6.23 -3.84
C HIS A 497 5.72 5.22 -2.71
N SER A 498 4.51 4.65 -2.57
CA SER A 498 4.33 3.53 -1.64
C SER A 498 4.96 2.23 -2.15
N ILE A 499 5.28 1.35 -1.22
CA ILE A 499 5.74 -0.02 -1.45
C ILE A 499 4.82 -1.03 -0.77
N ALA A 500 4.82 -2.28 -1.24
CA ALA A 500 4.30 -3.43 -0.51
C ALA A 500 5.20 -4.65 -0.76
N VAL A 501 5.60 -5.37 0.29
CA VAL A 501 6.54 -6.50 0.17
C VAL A 501 6.17 -7.68 1.07
N LEU A 502 6.23 -8.91 0.53
CA LEU A 502 5.98 -10.14 1.30
C LEU A 502 7.13 -10.42 2.27
N LEU A 503 6.81 -10.58 3.55
CA LEU A 503 7.75 -10.94 4.60
C LEU A 503 7.90 -12.47 4.71
N PRO A 504 9.03 -12.99 5.25
CA PRO A 504 9.23 -14.42 5.44
C PRO A 504 8.21 -15.09 6.36
N ASP A 505 7.55 -14.32 7.24
CA ASP A 505 6.47 -14.81 8.09
C ASP A 505 5.12 -14.90 7.38
N GLY A 506 5.02 -14.59 6.08
CA GLY A 506 3.78 -14.62 5.31
C GLY A 506 2.85 -13.42 5.55
N ARG A 507 3.28 -12.39 6.27
CA ARG A 507 2.61 -11.08 6.31
C ARG A 507 3.16 -10.16 5.21
N VAL A 508 2.50 -9.03 4.95
CA VAL A 508 2.96 -8.05 3.95
C VAL A 508 3.22 -6.71 4.63
N LEU A 509 4.44 -6.19 4.54
CA LEU A 509 4.75 -4.82 4.93
C LEU A 509 4.28 -3.85 3.83
N THR A 510 3.63 -2.76 4.20
CA THR A 510 3.47 -1.57 3.35
C THR A 510 4.00 -0.32 4.06
N ALA A 511 4.55 0.60 3.27
CA ALA A 511 5.14 1.85 3.73
C ALA A 511 5.10 2.89 2.61
N GLY A 512 5.43 4.14 2.93
CA GLY A 512 5.47 5.21 1.93
C GLY A 512 4.09 5.60 1.40
N GLY A 513 4.09 6.33 0.29
CA GLY A 513 2.90 6.95 -0.27
C GLY A 513 2.91 8.47 -0.07
N VAL A 514 1.91 9.15 -0.64
CA VAL A 514 1.69 10.58 -0.42
C VAL A 514 0.34 10.85 0.22
N ASP A 515 0.25 11.87 1.07
CA ASP A 515 -0.99 12.37 1.64
C ASP A 515 -1.91 12.89 0.51
N PRO A 516 -3.19 12.49 0.44
CA PRO A 516 -4.15 12.94 -0.57
C PRO A 516 -4.58 14.42 -0.42
N SER A 517 -4.34 15.04 0.73
CA SER A 517 -4.94 16.33 1.13
C SER A 517 -4.45 17.51 0.29
N PRO A 518 -5.35 18.34 -0.27
CA PRO A 518 -4.97 19.53 -1.02
C PRO A 518 -4.23 20.57 -0.16
N GLY A 519 -3.16 21.16 -0.71
CA GLY A 519 -2.47 22.31 -0.13
C GLY A 519 -1.39 21.99 0.91
N ILE A 520 -1.21 20.72 1.31
CA ILE A 520 -0.07 20.32 2.14
C ILE A 520 1.20 20.31 1.28
N ILE A 521 2.30 20.86 1.82
CA ILE A 521 3.61 20.95 1.15
C ILE A 521 4.42 19.68 1.38
N GLU A 522 4.57 19.26 2.64
CA GLU A 522 5.19 18.00 3.05
C GLU A 522 4.14 16.87 2.96
N ARG A 523 4.11 16.15 1.84
CA ARG A 523 3.09 15.11 1.58
C ARG A 523 3.59 13.69 1.84
N ASP A 524 4.85 13.48 2.18
CA ASP A 524 5.49 12.17 2.13
C ASP A 524 5.20 11.34 3.39
N LEU A 525 4.52 10.20 3.21
CA LEU A 525 3.99 9.40 4.32
C LEU A 525 5.05 8.44 4.88
N ARG A 526 5.65 8.83 6.00
CA ARG A 526 6.58 8.00 6.78
C ARG A 526 5.91 6.82 7.53
N SER A 527 4.58 6.72 7.56
CA SER A 527 3.89 5.64 8.29
C SER A 527 4.11 4.25 7.68
N MET A 528 4.12 3.22 8.53
CA MET A 528 4.31 1.81 8.16
C MET A 528 3.17 0.95 8.72
N GLU A 529 2.73 -0.05 7.96
CA GLU A 529 1.69 -1.00 8.37
C GLU A 529 2.04 -2.43 7.93
N ILE A 530 1.61 -3.43 8.70
CA ILE A 530 1.67 -4.84 8.31
C ILE A 530 0.25 -5.34 8.03
N PHE A 531 0.04 -5.97 6.87
CA PHE A 531 -1.14 -6.78 6.60
C PHE A 531 -0.92 -8.23 7.05
N THR A 532 -1.87 -8.78 7.78
CA THR A 532 -1.97 -10.20 8.13
C THR A 532 -3.05 -10.83 7.22
N PRO A 533 -2.67 -11.61 6.18
CA PRO A 533 -3.64 -12.12 5.22
C PRO A 533 -4.56 -13.19 5.82
N PRO A 534 -5.79 -13.37 5.27
CA PRO A 534 -6.80 -14.32 5.74
C PRO A 534 -6.29 -15.74 6.01
N TYR A 535 -5.31 -16.23 5.23
CA TYR A 535 -4.76 -17.58 5.42
C TYR A 535 -4.01 -17.78 6.74
N LEU A 536 -3.67 -16.73 7.49
CA LEU A 536 -3.03 -16.87 8.81
C LEU A 536 -4.05 -17.13 9.93
N MET A 537 -5.35 -16.87 9.70
CA MET A 537 -6.44 -17.14 10.64
C MET A 537 -7.13 -18.49 10.36
N ARG A 538 -6.95 -19.08 9.17
CA ARG A 538 -7.52 -20.38 8.76
C ARG A 538 -6.94 -21.62 9.50
N GLY A 539 -6.28 -21.44 10.64
CA GLY A 539 -5.79 -22.50 11.52
C GLY A 539 -4.27 -22.67 11.56
N LEU A 540 -3.82 -23.77 12.20
CA LEU A 540 -2.40 -23.98 12.52
C LEU A 540 -1.51 -24.15 11.27
N ARG A 541 -0.52 -23.25 11.15
CA ARG A 541 0.49 -23.22 10.10
C ARG A 541 1.32 -24.50 10.06
N PRO A 542 1.67 -25.01 8.87
CA PRO A 542 2.62 -26.12 8.76
C PRO A 542 4.03 -25.66 9.14
N VAL A 543 4.84 -26.56 9.70
CA VAL A 543 6.22 -26.25 10.14
C VAL A 543 7.24 -26.95 9.24
N ILE A 544 8.18 -26.20 8.67
CA ILE A 544 9.40 -26.77 8.06
C ILE A 544 10.40 -27.00 9.19
N THR A 545 10.73 -28.26 9.48
CA THR A 545 11.71 -28.62 10.52
C THR A 545 13.13 -28.75 9.96
N ALA A 546 13.28 -29.04 8.67
CA ALA A 546 14.54 -28.96 7.94
C ALA A 546 14.32 -28.78 6.44
N SER A 547 15.22 -28.05 5.78
CA SER A 547 15.36 -27.95 4.33
C SER A 547 16.84 -27.68 3.99
N PRO A 548 17.34 -28.04 2.80
CA PRO A 548 18.69 -27.67 2.38
C PRO A 548 18.83 -26.15 2.23
N GLY A 549 20.00 -25.61 2.59
CA GLY A 549 20.32 -24.19 2.38
C GLY A 549 20.59 -23.81 0.92
N SER A 550 20.90 -24.79 0.06
CA SER A 550 21.12 -24.61 -1.38
C SER A 550 20.72 -25.84 -2.18
N VAL A 551 20.15 -25.66 -3.37
CA VAL A 551 19.73 -26.74 -4.28
C VAL A 551 20.14 -26.43 -5.72
N ALA A 552 20.70 -27.43 -6.41
CA ALA A 552 21.07 -27.35 -7.82
C ALA A 552 19.85 -27.50 -8.74
N TYR A 553 19.92 -26.92 -9.94
CA TYR A 553 18.85 -27.01 -10.93
C TYR A 553 18.50 -28.45 -11.31
N GLY A 554 17.20 -28.75 -11.36
CA GLY A 554 16.64 -30.06 -11.70
C GLY A 554 16.87 -31.18 -10.66
N ALA A 555 17.55 -30.89 -9.53
CA ALA A 555 17.75 -31.86 -8.47
C ALA A 555 16.48 -32.12 -7.65
N THR A 556 16.30 -33.35 -7.18
CA THR A 556 15.32 -33.65 -6.13
C THR A 556 15.92 -33.31 -4.77
N PHE A 557 15.15 -32.68 -3.89
CA PHE A 557 15.54 -32.29 -2.55
C PHE A 557 14.42 -32.53 -1.53
N ASP A 558 14.80 -32.58 -0.25
CA ASP A 558 13.90 -32.95 0.83
C ASP A 558 13.48 -31.74 1.68
N ILE A 559 12.23 -31.75 2.14
CA ILE A 559 11.68 -30.84 3.14
C ILE A 559 11.12 -31.69 4.28
N SER A 560 11.72 -31.63 5.46
CA SER A 560 11.18 -32.27 6.67
C SER A 560 10.08 -31.40 7.27
N THR A 561 8.93 -32.01 7.56
CA THR A 561 7.75 -31.34 8.13
C THR A 561 6.77 -32.38 8.68
N PRO A 562 6.27 -32.24 9.93
CA PRO A 562 5.25 -33.15 10.48
C PRO A 562 3.88 -32.99 9.78
N ASP A 563 3.71 -31.96 8.96
CA ASP A 563 2.49 -31.67 8.22
C ASP A 563 2.48 -32.28 6.81
N ALA A 564 3.48 -33.07 6.41
CA ALA A 564 3.74 -33.50 5.02
C ALA A 564 2.52 -34.10 4.28
N ILE A 565 1.64 -34.82 5.00
CA ILE A 565 0.41 -35.37 4.43
C ILE A 565 -0.63 -34.29 4.09
N GLN A 566 -0.68 -33.18 4.85
CA GLN A 566 -1.61 -32.06 4.68
C GLN A 566 -1.18 -31.03 3.62
N ILE A 567 0.08 -31.08 3.15
CA ILE A 567 0.61 -30.11 2.19
C ILE A 567 0.04 -30.36 0.79
N ASP A 568 -0.64 -29.36 0.24
CA ASP A 568 -1.08 -29.34 -1.16
C ASP A 568 0.08 -29.01 -2.09
N SER A 569 0.79 -27.92 -1.79
CA SER A 569 1.77 -27.31 -2.68
C SER A 569 3.02 -26.81 -1.95
N VAL A 570 4.10 -26.75 -2.71
CA VAL A 570 5.40 -26.19 -2.31
C VAL A 570 5.71 -25.05 -3.28
N ALA A 571 6.03 -23.89 -2.75
CA ALA A 571 6.23 -22.68 -3.53
C ALA A 571 7.60 -22.05 -3.24
N LEU A 572 8.26 -21.56 -4.29
CA LEU A 572 9.37 -20.61 -4.17
C LEU A 572 8.87 -19.23 -4.60
N LEU A 573 9.08 -18.23 -3.75
CA LEU A 573 8.92 -16.83 -4.11
C LEU A 573 10.28 -16.14 -4.11
N ARG A 574 10.62 -15.42 -5.19
CA ARG A 574 11.83 -14.57 -5.17
C ARG A 574 11.55 -13.38 -4.22
N PRO A 575 12.46 -13.00 -3.31
CA PRO A 575 12.21 -11.92 -2.36
C PRO A 575 11.95 -10.61 -3.09
N CYS A 576 10.96 -9.85 -2.60
CA CYS A 576 10.55 -8.61 -3.23
C CYS A 576 11.67 -7.57 -3.20
N SER A 577 11.81 -6.80 -4.29
CA SER A 577 12.62 -5.60 -4.41
C SER A 577 11.79 -4.58 -5.19
N MET A 578 10.93 -3.85 -4.47
CA MET A 578 9.87 -3.01 -5.05
C MET A 578 10.17 -1.52 -4.89
N THR A 579 9.87 -0.77 -5.96
CA THR A 579 9.69 0.68 -5.94
C THR A 579 8.70 1.07 -7.03
N HIS A 580 8.00 2.19 -6.91
CA HIS A 580 7.15 2.75 -7.97
C HIS A 580 6.22 1.68 -8.61
N HIS A 581 5.56 0.88 -7.76
CA HIS A 581 4.58 -0.15 -8.17
C HIS A 581 5.16 -1.32 -8.99
N THR A 582 6.48 -1.35 -9.13
CA THR A 582 7.23 -2.24 -10.02
C THR A 582 8.19 -3.12 -9.23
N ASP A 583 8.15 -4.43 -9.52
CA ASP A 583 9.17 -5.40 -9.13
C ASP A 583 9.33 -6.43 -10.26
N ALA A 584 10.42 -6.30 -11.03
CA ALA A 584 10.74 -7.21 -12.13
C ALA A 584 11.33 -8.56 -11.65
N GLY A 585 11.78 -8.64 -10.40
CA GLY A 585 12.33 -9.86 -9.79
C GLY A 585 11.24 -10.79 -9.26
N GLN A 586 10.17 -10.22 -8.70
CA GLN A 586 9.07 -10.94 -8.07
C GLN A 586 8.46 -11.99 -9.00
N ARG A 587 8.50 -13.25 -8.54
CA ARG A 587 7.91 -14.40 -9.22
C ARG A 587 7.50 -15.46 -8.22
N TYR A 588 6.41 -16.16 -8.55
CA TYR A 588 5.95 -17.37 -7.86
C TYR A 588 6.31 -18.59 -8.69
N ILE A 589 6.84 -19.64 -8.06
CA ILE A 589 7.21 -20.90 -8.73
C ILE A 589 6.66 -22.07 -7.91
N LYS A 590 5.61 -22.73 -8.43
CA LYS A 590 5.08 -23.97 -7.84
C LYS A 590 6.00 -25.13 -8.19
N LEU A 591 6.39 -25.93 -7.19
CA LEU A 591 7.29 -27.08 -7.36
C LEU A 591 6.56 -28.44 -7.34
N PRO A 592 7.05 -29.48 -8.04
CA PRO A 592 6.46 -30.82 -8.00
C PRO A 592 6.86 -31.55 -6.71
N ILE A 593 5.85 -32.02 -5.97
CA ILE A 593 6.04 -33.00 -4.89
C ILE A 593 6.19 -34.39 -5.55
N ALA A 594 7.43 -34.86 -5.70
CA ALA A 594 7.74 -36.15 -6.32
C ALA A 594 7.31 -37.35 -5.45
N SER A 595 7.41 -37.22 -4.13
CA SER A 595 6.83 -38.16 -3.17
C SER A 595 6.62 -37.51 -1.80
N ARG A 596 5.81 -38.16 -0.95
CA ARG A 596 5.59 -37.75 0.44
C ARG A 596 5.57 -38.97 1.35
N ASP A 597 6.12 -38.82 2.54
CA ASP A 597 5.97 -39.73 3.67
C ASP A 597 5.41 -38.93 4.87
N PRO A 598 5.09 -39.54 6.04
CA PRO A 598 4.43 -38.81 7.14
C PRO A 598 5.16 -37.59 7.67
N ASN A 599 6.49 -37.50 7.51
CA ASN A 599 7.32 -36.43 8.10
C ASN A 599 8.17 -35.66 7.07
N ARG A 600 7.99 -35.93 5.77
CA ARG A 600 8.88 -35.41 4.72
C ARG A 600 8.22 -35.36 3.35
N LEU A 601 8.51 -34.28 2.62
CA LEU A 601 8.26 -34.10 1.20
C LEU A 601 9.56 -34.29 0.42
N SER A 602 9.48 -34.97 -0.71
CA SER A 602 10.52 -35.03 -1.75
C SER A 602 10.05 -34.15 -2.91
N VAL A 603 10.84 -33.14 -3.27
CA VAL A 603 10.44 -32.03 -4.15
C VAL A 603 11.46 -31.86 -5.28
N VAL A 604 11.01 -31.57 -6.49
CA VAL A 604 11.91 -31.30 -7.64
C VAL A 604 12.21 -29.80 -7.72
N ALA A 605 13.49 -29.44 -7.80
CA ALA A 605 13.93 -28.07 -7.98
C ALA A 605 13.66 -27.56 -9.41
N PRO A 606 13.56 -26.23 -9.62
CA PRO A 606 13.47 -25.64 -10.96
C PRO A 606 14.51 -26.20 -11.93
N ALA A 607 14.12 -26.49 -13.17
CA ALA A 607 14.99 -27.20 -14.11
C ALA A 607 16.18 -26.36 -14.64
N ASN A 608 16.12 -25.02 -14.54
CA ASN A 608 17.15 -24.09 -15.02
C ASN A 608 16.93 -22.65 -14.51
N GLY A 609 17.89 -21.78 -14.80
CA GLY A 609 17.87 -20.37 -14.43
C GLY A 609 16.82 -19.49 -15.13
N ASN A 610 16.20 -19.94 -16.23
CA ASN A 610 15.11 -19.17 -16.87
C ASN A 610 13.87 -19.16 -15.96
N ILE A 611 13.58 -20.32 -15.35
CA ILE A 611 12.51 -20.51 -14.37
C ILE A 611 12.85 -19.77 -13.08
N ALA A 612 14.03 -20.05 -12.52
CA ALA A 612 14.50 -19.49 -11.25
C ALA A 612 15.92 -18.91 -11.41
N PRO A 613 16.07 -17.62 -11.78
CA PRO A 613 17.37 -16.95 -11.81
C PRO A 613 18.15 -17.19 -10.51
N PRO A 614 19.47 -17.42 -10.57
CA PRO A 614 20.20 -17.84 -9.38
C PRO A 614 20.10 -16.82 -8.24
N GLY A 615 20.18 -17.32 -7.01
CA GLY A 615 20.04 -16.53 -5.78
C GLY A 615 19.07 -17.15 -4.77
N TYR A 616 18.69 -16.36 -3.77
CA TYR A 616 17.82 -16.81 -2.68
C TYR A 616 16.33 -16.73 -3.02
N TYR A 617 15.58 -17.69 -2.48
CA TYR A 617 14.13 -17.82 -2.59
C TYR A 617 13.54 -18.12 -1.21
N MET A 618 12.35 -17.57 -0.95
CA MET A 618 11.52 -17.96 0.18
C MET A 618 10.79 -19.26 -0.18
N LEU A 619 11.17 -20.36 0.48
CA LEU A 619 10.52 -21.67 0.37
C LEU A 619 9.36 -21.75 1.36
N PHE A 620 8.15 -21.87 0.84
CA PHE A 620 6.92 -22.12 1.61
C PHE A 620 6.36 -23.51 1.32
N ILE A 621 5.79 -24.14 2.35
CA ILE A 621 4.88 -25.29 2.20
C ILE A 621 3.47 -24.84 2.59
N VAL A 622 2.45 -25.25 1.83
CA VAL A 622 1.08 -24.73 1.96
C VAL A 622 0.08 -25.88 2.11
N LYS A 623 -0.77 -25.79 3.14
CA LYS A 623 -1.84 -26.78 3.38
C LYS A 623 -2.98 -26.65 2.38
N THR A 624 -3.81 -27.70 2.26
CA THR A 624 -5.00 -27.72 1.39
C THR A 624 -6.04 -26.61 1.66
N ASN A 625 -6.04 -26.00 2.86
CA ASN A 625 -6.85 -24.84 3.22
C ASN A 625 -6.16 -23.47 2.95
N GLY A 626 -5.01 -23.48 2.27
CA GLY A 626 -4.22 -22.29 1.91
C GLY A 626 -3.29 -21.77 3.01
N VAL A 627 -3.26 -22.37 4.21
CA VAL A 627 -2.39 -21.90 5.31
C VAL A 627 -0.91 -22.22 4.98
N PRO A 628 -0.02 -21.21 4.91
CA PRO A 628 1.40 -21.41 4.61
C PRO A 628 2.26 -21.51 5.87
N SER A 629 3.41 -22.19 5.74
CA SER A 629 4.50 -22.14 6.73
C SER A 629 5.07 -20.74 6.87
N THR A 630 5.97 -20.53 7.84
CA THR A 630 7.02 -19.51 7.65
C THR A 630 7.96 -19.95 6.53
N ALA A 631 8.59 -19.00 5.85
CA ALA A 631 9.57 -19.31 4.82
C ALA A 631 10.89 -19.79 5.43
N ASN A 632 11.49 -20.80 4.81
CA ASN A 632 12.95 -20.98 4.89
C ASN A 632 13.58 -20.31 3.67
N PHE A 633 14.68 -19.57 3.86
CA PHE A 633 15.47 -19.10 2.72
C PHE A 633 16.33 -20.25 2.18
N ILE A 634 16.15 -20.57 0.89
CA ILE A 634 17.00 -21.51 0.17
C ILE A 634 17.64 -20.83 -1.03
N ARG A 635 18.88 -21.17 -1.35
CA ARG A 635 19.54 -20.72 -2.58
C ARG A 635 19.27 -21.71 -3.72
N ILE A 636 18.85 -21.19 -4.87
CA ILE A 636 18.77 -21.93 -6.13
C ILE A 636 19.92 -21.46 -7.02
N GLY A 637 20.69 -22.40 -7.60
CA GLY A 637 21.81 -22.10 -8.50
C GLY A 637 23.19 -21.98 -7.84
#